data_AF-A0AAN6PR22-F1
#
_entry.id   AF-A0AAN6PR22-F1
#
_cell.length_a   1.000
_cell.length_b   1.000
_cell.length_c   1.000
_cell.angle_alpha   90.00
_cell.angle_beta   90.00
_cell.angle_gamma   90.00
#
_symmetry.space_group_name_H-M   'P 1'
#
loop_
_entity.id
_entity.type
_entity.pdbx_description
1 polymer ?
#
loop_
_entity_poly.entity_id
_entity_poly.type
_entity_poly.pdbx_seq_one_letter_code
_entity_poly.pdbx_strand_id
1 'polypeptide(L)'
;MSIVTDQVRRLDARIDRVSLVPLTHLQQDHDAELPAVDSVAASALASPRLNELLGIVKALSSGSVSGAHLSSPRIQRLLQQSGLTGELPSVELLEAKSQYETDVEWLLVGKATVQTYGLLMSTLLDQIIPLSDDIWYWDEVLTSYPYSFVYTVQTSPLRMWKWSKEVYSDSVGRFQRLYRDEILGQASEVEDVSSAQQDGSGAARKPKGFKALYPSLSKHWLQFYGIVRQSVAERSIADIQRKILSRVDIGRSEARYKQKRLRRLREMTATGLGVLLDEGLNFGITEETNSDEWKGLLERSVALMDMILQSVLFLDLSVSEFEDKVFAGVEEDPELSIHIEDSHPAERPAVLARRLLGLLQRGLPHHRVAITDLARQHGRPSRLVRYWLPAAALLVSSSTILRILINRQDDIVTWIRDFGSTAHDFWFNWVVDPVRKIVGTIRHDSNSEIAIMSRDSLKADRDSLERMVVEFAIDNPDIAVGNSSITEFEIGEIRSKVKEGDVTPVLKAYEKDLRRPIVGAIRGDLVRSLLIQVQKTKVDLEVAISGIDALLKSQELVFGFVGLTPGVLVSIGVFQYLRTVFGSRRGLRQGRRVRRSVRVLRKIDRILSEATTSQNNIISYRDHGLLVCEVHVLRGLAHGVLPGDVEKEFIEDVDELANLKGIQVQMKALERIRWAYAEWLSRMR
;
A
#
# COMPACT_ATOMS: atom_id res chain seq x y z
N MET A 1 -17.81 -6.11 -3.67
CA MET A 1 -19.22 -5.85 -3.30
C MET A 1 -19.21 -5.02 -2.03
N SER A 2 -19.36 -3.70 -2.13
CA SER A 2 -19.23 -2.83 -0.95
C SER A 2 -20.47 -2.97 -0.06
N ILE A 3 -20.33 -2.76 1.25
CA ILE A 3 -21.45 -2.79 2.21
C ILE A 3 -22.63 -1.95 1.71
N VAL A 4 -22.35 -0.83 1.05
CA VAL A 4 -23.34 0.06 0.43
C VAL A 4 -24.13 -0.61 -0.69
N THR A 5 -23.51 -1.43 -1.55
CA THR A 5 -24.22 -2.12 -2.65
C THR A 5 -25.24 -3.10 -2.12
N ASP A 6 -24.90 -3.80 -1.05
CA ASP A 6 -25.77 -4.81 -0.48
C ASP A 6 -26.93 -4.16 0.29
N GLN A 7 -26.66 -3.03 0.96
CA GLN A 7 -27.72 -2.21 1.58
C GLN A 7 -28.69 -1.63 0.55
N VAL A 8 -28.19 -1.03 -0.54
CA VAL A 8 -29.08 -0.50 -1.59
C VAL A 8 -29.90 -1.59 -2.25
N ARG A 9 -29.32 -2.78 -2.51
CA ARG A 9 -30.09 -3.92 -3.03
C ARG A 9 -31.17 -4.38 -2.06
N ARG A 10 -30.87 -4.43 -0.76
CA ARG A 10 -31.85 -4.76 0.27
C ARG A 10 -32.97 -3.73 0.33
N LEU A 11 -32.64 -2.44 0.23
CA LEU A 11 -33.61 -1.34 0.26
C LEU A 11 -34.46 -1.27 -1.02
N ASP A 12 -33.87 -1.46 -2.20
CA ASP A 12 -34.57 -1.54 -3.49
C ASP A 12 -35.59 -2.70 -3.46
N ALA A 13 -35.18 -3.88 -2.99
CA ALA A 13 -36.07 -5.03 -2.82
C ALA A 13 -37.15 -4.82 -1.73
N ARG A 14 -36.90 -3.98 -0.72
CA ARG A 14 -37.90 -3.62 0.30
C ARG A 14 -38.93 -2.63 -0.24
N ILE A 15 -38.49 -1.61 -1.00
CA ILE A 15 -39.41 -0.67 -1.67
C ILE A 15 -40.29 -1.41 -2.66
N ASP A 16 -39.74 -2.36 -3.42
CA ASP A 16 -40.53 -3.21 -4.31
C ASP A 16 -41.61 -3.99 -3.53
N ARG A 17 -41.29 -4.53 -2.34
CA ARG A 17 -42.28 -5.24 -1.51
C ARG A 17 -43.36 -4.31 -0.94
N VAL A 18 -42.97 -3.17 -0.37
CA VAL A 18 -43.91 -2.23 0.29
C VAL A 18 -44.82 -1.55 -0.74
N SER A 19 -44.32 -1.27 -1.94
CA SER A 19 -45.13 -0.69 -3.02
C SER A 19 -46.07 -1.68 -3.72
N LEU A 20 -45.83 -3.00 -3.62
CA LEU A 20 -46.71 -4.03 -4.17
C LEU A 20 -47.89 -4.37 -3.25
N VAL A 21 -47.81 -4.10 -1.94
CA VAL A 21 -48.87 -4.40 -0.96
C VAL A 21 -50.18 -3.62 -1.21
N PRO A 22 -50.16 -2.31 -1.53
CA PRO A 22 -51.37 -1.57 -1.90
C PRO A 22 -52.05 -2.10 -3.16
N LEU A 23 -51.27 -2.60 -4.13
CA LEU A 23 -51.78 -3.17 -5.38
C LEU A 23 -52.50 -4.51 -5.16
N THR A 24 -52.16 -5.26 -4.11
CA THR A 24 -52.80 -6.54 -3.78
C THR A 24 -54.00 -6.40 -2.83
N HIS A 25 -53.98 -5.46 -1.87
CA HIS A 25 -55.07 -5.29 -0.91
C HIS A 25 -56.35 -4.74 -1.55
N LEU A 26 -56.22 -3.85 -2.54
CA LEU A 26 -57.35 -3.36 -3.32
C LEU A 26 -57.96 -4.41 -4.26
N GLN A 27 -57.25 -5.53 -4.50
CA GLN A 27 -57.77 -6.66 -5.27
C GLN A 27 -58.53 -7.66 -4.40
N GLN A 28 -58.30 -7.68 -3.08
CA GLN A 28 -59.04 -8.52 -2.12
C GLN A 28 -60.28 -7.83 -1.54
N ASP A 29 -60.25 -6.52 -1.31
CA ASP A 29 -61.43 -5.76 -0.87
C ASP A 29 -62.48 -5.55 -2.00
N HIS A 30 -62.16 -5.92 -3.24
CA HIS A 30 -63.07 -5.84 -4.40
C HIS A 30 -63.73 -7.18 -4.79
N ASP A 31 -63.47 -8.28 -4.07
CA ASP A 31 -64.16 -9.56 -4.32
C ASP A 31 -65.59 -9.61 -3.73
N ALA A 32 -66.06 -8.52 -3.12
CA ALA A 32 -67.45 -8.35 -2.67
C ALA A 32 -68.15 -7.22 -3.45
N GLU A 33 -68.81 -7.62 -4.56
CA GLU A 33 -69.82 -6.88 -5.35
C GLU A 33 -69.36 -5.96 -6.52
N LEU A 34 -69.62 -6.46 -7.75
CA LEU A 34 -69.94 -5.80 -9.05
C LEU A 34 -68.86 -5.65 -10.16
N PRO A 35 -69.18 -5.92 -11.46
CA PRO A 35 -68.22 -6.20 -12.53
C PRO A 35 -67.88 -5.01 -13.47
N ALA A 36 -68.01 -3.76 -12.99
CA ALA A 36 -67.76 -2.57 -13.83
C ALA A 36 -66.37 -1.93 -13.64
N VAL A 37 -65.69 -2.23 -12.53
CA VAL A 37 -64.43 -1.58 -12.11
C VAL A 37 -63.20 -2.15 -12.85
N ASP A 38 -63.25 -3.41 -13.30
CA ASP A 38 -62.16 -4.07 -14.03
C ASP A 38 -61.78 -3.36 -15.34
N SER A 39 -62.75 -2.74 -16.02
CA SER A 39 -62.52 -2.05 -17.31
C SER A 39 -61.82 -0.69 -17.18
N VAL A 40 -62.03 0.01 -16.06
CA VAL A 40 -61.45 1.32 -15.76
C VAL A 40 -60.04 1.15 -15.20
N ALA A 41 -59.81 0.17 -14.33
CA ALA A 41 -58.48 -0.18 -13.85
C ALA A 41 -57.58 -0.68 -15.00
N ALA A 42 -58.10 -1.53 -15.89
CA ALA A 42 -57.38 -1.97 -17.09
C ALA A 42 -57.08 -0.84 -18.08
N SER A 43 -57.99 0.14 -18.23
CA SER A 43 -57.77 1.32 -19.08
C SER A 43 -56.80 2.34 -18.45
N ALA A 44 -56.78 2.49 -17.13
CA ALA A 44 -55.83 3.34 -16.40
C ALA A 44 -54.39 2.79 -16.47
N LEU A 45 -54.24 1.46 -16.40
CA LEU A 45 -52.97 0.75 -16.61
C LEU A 45 -52.46 0.83 -18.07
N ALA A 46 -53.35 1.13 -19.03
CA ALA A 46 -53.01 1.26 -20.45
C ALA A 46 -52.52 2.66 -20.87
N SER A 47 -52.40 3.61 -19.94
CA SER A 47 -51.95 4.97 -20.28
C SER A 47 -50.47 4.99 -20.70
N PRO A 48 -50.10 5.71 -21.79
CA PRO A 48 -48.73 5.73 -22.31
C PRO A 48 -47.73 6.33 -21.31
N ARG A 49 -48.18 7.31 -20.50
CA ARG A 49 -47.38 7.96 -19.46
C ARG A 49 -46.99 7.00 -18.33
N LEU A 50 -47.90 6.12 -17.90
CA LEU A 50 -47.61 5.11 -16.87
C LEU A 50 -46.54 4.12 -17.35
N ASN A 51 -46.61 3.70 -18.61
CA ASN A 51 -45.60 2.83 -19.22
C ASN A 51 -44.21 3.50 -19.32
N GLU A 52 -44.15 4.79 -19.62
CA GLU A 52 -42.91 5.57 -19.58
C GLU A 52 -42.34 5.67 -18.15
N LEU A 53 -43.17 5.99 -17.16
CA LEU A 53 -42.77 6.05 -15.75
C LEU A 53 -42.29 4.69 -15.23
N LEU A 54 -42.98 3.60 -15.55
CA LEU A 54 -42.56 2.24 -15.21
C LEU A 54 -41.25 1.85 -15.92
N GLY A 55 -41.03 2.32 -17.14
CA GLY A 55 -39.76 2.19 -17.86
C GLY A 55 -38.61 2.92 -17.15
N ILE A 56 -38.86 4.13 -16.65
CA ILE A 56 -37.89 4.92 -15.87
C ILE A 56 -37.62 4.26 -14.52
N VAL A 57 -38.66 3.80 -13.82
CA VAL A 57 -38.57 3.00 -12.58
C VAL A 57 -37.68 1.78 -12.78
N LYS A 58 -37.87 1.03 -13.87
CA LYS A 58 -37.03 -0.13 -14.20
C LYS A 58 -35.58 0.26 -14.51
N ALA A 59 -35.36 1.43 -15.09
CA ALA A 59 -34.02 1.97 -15.34
C ALA A 59 -33.33 2.53 -14.07
N LEU A 60 -34.11 2.94 -13.07
CA LEU A 60 -33.66 3.35 -11.73
C LEU A 60 -33.41 2.16 -10.80
N SER A 61 -34.15 1.06 -10.98
CA SER A 61 -33.88 -0.21 -10.32
C SER A 61 -32.54 -0.77 -10.72
N SER A 62 -31.83 -1.31 -9.72
CA SER A 62 -30.54 -1.92 -9.92
C SER A 62 -30.67 -3.25 -10.67
N GLY A 63 -30.64 -3.20 -12.01
CA GLY A 63 -30.55 -4.40 -12.84
C GLY A 63 -29.36 -5.27 -12.41
N SER A 64 -29.61 -6.58 -12.33
CA SER A 64 -28.75 -7.69 -11.87
C SER A 64 -27.27 -7.72 -12.35
N VAL A 65 -26.84 -6.82 -13.23
CA VAL A 65 -25.54 -6.86 -13.89
C VAL A 65 -24.57 -5.81 -13.32
N SER A 66 -23.78 -6.24 -12.34
CA SER A 66 -22.39 -5.81 -12.05
C SER A 66 -22.04 -4.32 -11.85
N GLY A 67 -23.00 -3.42 -11.65
CA GLY A 67 -22.75 -1.99 -11.31
C GLY A 67 -23.30 -1.63 -9.93
N ALA A 68 -22.45 -1.05 -9.08
CA ALA A 68 -22.67 -0.84 -7.65
C ALA A 68 -23.83 0.13 -7.29
N HIS A 69 -24.00 1.26 -7.99
CA HIS A 69 -25.07 2.25 -7.83
C HIS A 69 -25.16 3.06 -9.13
N LEU A 70 -26.31 3.67 -9.44
CA LEU A 70 -26.41 4.55 -10.61
C LEU A 70 -25.58 5.83 -10.41
N SER A 71 -24.94 6.33 -11.47
CA SER A 71 -24.15 7.56 -11.37
C SER A 71 -25.06 8.77 -11.16
N SER A 72 -24.63 9.74 -10.34
CA SER A 72 -25.36 11.01 -10.10
C SER A 72 -25.95 11.66 -11.38
N PRO A 73 -25.20 11.84 -12.49
CA PRO A 73 -25.76 12.43 -13.71
C PRO A 73 -26.82 11.55 -14.39
N ARG A 74 -26.78 10.22 -14.21
CA ARG A 74 -27.80 9.31 -14.75
C ARG A 74 -29.09 9.41 -13.94
N ILE A 75 -29.01 9.49 -12.61
CA ILE A 75 -30.17 9.70 -11.74
C ILE A 75 -30.82 11.05 -12.05
N GLN A 76 -30.02 12.11 -12.22
CA GLN A 76 -30.51 13.44 -12.60
C GLN A 76 -31.27 13.42 -13.93
N ARG A 77 -30.73 12.75 -14.96
CA ARG A 77 -31.41 12.62 -16.26
C ARG A 77 -32.73 11.88 -16.15
N LEU A 78 -32.77 10.79 -15.37
CA LEU A 78 -33.98 9.99 -15.18
C LEU A 78 -35.06 10.75 -14.40
N LEU A 79 -34.69 11.56 -13.39
CA LEU A 79 -35.59 12.46 -12.66
C LEU A 79 -36.07 13.66 -13.49
N GLN A 80 -35.29 14.09 -14.48
CA GLN A 80 -35.71 15.13 -15.43
C GLN A 80 -36.63 14.55 -16.52
N GLN A 81 -36.35 13.33 -16.97
CA GLN A 81 -37.14 12.60 -17.95
C GLN A 81 -38.53 12.20 -17.43
N SER A 82 -38.70 12.04 -16.11
CA SER A 82 -40.00 11.72 -15.52
C SER A 82 -41.00 12.89 -15.53
N GLY A 83 -40.58 14.10 -15.90
CA GLY A 83 -41.44 15.29 -15.92
C GLY A 83 -41.82 15.85 -14.55
N LEU A 84 -41.50 15.15 -13.45
CA LEU A 84 -41.83 15.53 -12.06
C LEU A 84 -41.07 16.77 -11.56
N THR A 85 -39.99 17.14 -12.24
CA THR A 85 -39.12 18.26 -11.86
C THR A 85 -39.41 19.54 -12.65
N GLY A 86 -40.35 19.51 -13.62
CA GLY A 86 -40.84 20.68 -14.37
C GLY A 86 -41.83 21.55 -13.56
N GLU A 87 -42.50 22.53 -14.16
CA GLU A 87 -43.52 23.38 -13.48
C GLU A 87 -44.66 22.55 -12.85
N LEU A 88 -45.17 22.97 -11.69
CA LEU A 88 -46.27 22.27 -11.01
C LEU A 88 -47.51 22.31 -11.93
N PRO A 89 -48.13 21.15 -12.25
CA PRO A 89 -49.37 21.15 -13.00
C PRO A 89 -50.46 21.90 -12.21
N SER A 90 -51.38 22.55 -12.93
CA SER A 90 -52.52 23.25 -12.32
C SER A 90 -53.38 22.29 -11.46
N VAL A 91 -53.99 22.81 -10.39
CA VAL A 91 -54.78 22.03 -9.40
C VAL A 91 -55.83 21.12 -10.07
N GLU A 92 -56.48 21.60 -11.13
CA GLU A 92 -57.45 20.82 -11.93
C GLU A 92 -56.86 19.56 -12.59
N LEU A 93 -55.58 19.59 -13.01
CA LEU A 93 -54.87 18.44 -13.58
C LEU A 93 -54.38 17.46 -12.50
N LEU A 94 -54.23 17.93 -11.27
CA LEU A 94 -53.85 17.11 -10.11
C LEU A 94 -55.06 16.35 -9.55
N GLU A 95 -56.26 16.95 -9.60
CA GLU A 95 -57.51 16.27 -9.24
C GLU A 95 -57.94 15.21 -10.28
N ALA A 96 -57.60 15.40 -11.55
CA ALA A 96 -57.84 14.43 -12.63
C ALA A 96 -56.85 13.25 -12.65
N LYS A 97 -55.85 13.27 -11.77
CA LYS A 97 -54.76 12.29 -11.75
C LYS A 97 -55.22 10.97 -11.14
N SER A 98 -54.94 9.87 -11.84
CA SER A 98 -55.26 8.54 -11.32
C SER A 98 -54.43 8.25 -10.05
N GLN A 99 -55.05 7.62 -9.05
CA GLN A 99 -54.36 7.15 -7.85
C GLN A 99 -53.16 6.25 -8.21
N TYR A 100 -53.32 5.40 -9.24
CA TYR A 100 -52.26 4.55 -9.78
C TYR A 100 -51.05 5.33 -10.31
N GLU A 101 -51.27 6.50 -10.92
CA GLU A 101 -50.18 7.34 -11.42
C GLU A 101 -49.38 7.96 -10.27
N THR A 102 -50.08 8.42 -9.23
CA THR A 102 -49.46 8.97 -8.01
C THR A 102 -48.63 7.92 -7.28
N ASP A 103 -49.12 6.68 -7.19
CA ASP A 103 -48.38 5.58 -6.55
C ASP A 103 -47.12 5.19 -7.34
N VAL A 104 -47.17 5.19 -8.68
CA VAL A 104 -45.99 4.96 -9.53
C VAL A 104 -44.97 6.09 -9.41
N GLU A 105 -45.42 7.34 -9.25
CA GLU A 105 -44.52 8.47 -8.99
C GLU A 105 -43.84 8.37 -7.63
N TRP A 106 -44.56 7.95 -6.58
CA TRP A 106 -43.97 7.66 -5.27
C TRP A 106 -42.94 6.53 -5.33
N LEU A 107 -43.21 5.49 -6.13
CA LEU A 107 -42.26 4.40 -6.37
C LEU A 107 -41.01 4.91 -7.09
N LEU A 108 -41.16 5.76 -8.11
CA LEU A 108 -40.04 6.39 -8.82
C LEU A 108 -39.19 7.23 -7.88
N VAL A 109 -39.81 8.08 -7.06
CA VAL A 109 -39.12 8.90 -6.06
C VAL A 109 -38.43 8.03 -5.02
N GLY A 110 -39.11 6.99 -4.49
CA GLY A 110 -38.52 6.05 -3.54
C GLY A 110 -37.27 5.36 -4.09
N LYS A 111 -37.29 4.91 -5.35
CA LYS A 111 -36.11 4.32 -6.00
C LYS A 111 -35.01 5.34 -6.23
N ALA A 112 -35.36 6.56 -6.63
CA ALA A 112 -34.39 7.64 -6.73
C ALA A 112 -33.75 7.93 -5.36
N THR A 113 -34.53 8.01 -4.28
CA THR A 113 -34.07 8.22 -2.90
C THR A 113 -33.10 7.12 -2.45
N VAL A 114 -33.39 5.85 -2.72
CA VAL A 114 -32.49 4.73 -2.40
C VAL A 114 -31.17 4.82 -3.16
N GLN A 115 -31.22 5.19 -4.45
CA GLN A 115 -30.00 5.38 -5.25
C GLN A 115 -29.20 6.61 -4.80
N THR A 116 -29.87 7.72 -4.43
CA THR A 116 -29.21 8.91 -3.88
C THR A 116 -28.60 8.64 -2.51
N TYR A 117 -29.28 7.86 -1.67
CA TYR A 117 -28.79 7.40 -0.38
C TYR A 117 -27.53 6.55 -0.54
N GLY A 118 -27.56 5.57 -1.43
CA GLY A 118 -26.38 4.76 -1.77
C GLY A 118 -25.21 5.59 -2.26
N LEU A 119 -25.49 6.56 -3.15
CA LEU A 119 -24.48 7.48 -3.63
C LEU A 119 -23.91 8.31 -2.48
N LEU A 120 -24.75 8.91 -1.63
CA LEU A 120 -24.33 9.71 -0.48
C LEU A 120 -23.47 8.90 0.50
N MET A 121 -23.93 7.72 0.91
CA MET A 121 -23.19 6.78 1.75
C MET A 121 -21.82 6.44 1.15
N SER A 122 -21.76 6.14 -0.16
CA SER A 122 -20.50 5.90 -0.84
C SER A 122 -19.58 7.12 -0.83
N THR A 123 -20.14 8.33 -0.98
CA THR A 123 -19.34 9.57 -0.93
C THR A 123 -18.73 9.82 0.43
N LEU A 124 -19.47 9.55 1.52
CA LEU A 124 -18.99 9.70 2.89
C LEU A 124 -17.90 8.67 3.19
N LEU A 125 -18.13 7.40 2.82
CA LEU A 125 -17.16 6.31 2.99
C LEU A 125 -15.86 6.53 2.20
N ASP A 126 -15.95 6.95 0.94
CA ASP A 126 -14.78 7.24 0.10
C ASP A 126 -13.90 8.36 0.68
N GLN A 127 -14.49 9.30 1.43
CA GLN A 127 -13.75 10.38 2.09
C GLN A 127 -13.05 9.93 3.38
N ILE A 128 -13.47 8.83 4.00
CA ILE A 128 -12.91 8.34 5.27
C ILE A 128 -11.51 7.75 5.10
N ILE A 129 -11.23 7.06 3.99
CA ILE A 129 -9.90 6.48 3.71
C ILE A 129 -8.80 7.56 3.67
N PRO A 130 -8.88 8.62 2.83
CA PRO A 130 -7.85 9.66 2.79
C PRO A 130 -7.74 10.41 4.12
N LEU A 131 -8.86 10.62 4.83
CA LEU A 131 -8.88 11.23 6.15
C LEU A 131 -8.15 10.38 7.20
N SER A 132 -8.34 9.06 7.19
CA SER A 132 -7.65 8.11 8.06
C SER A 132 -6.15 8.06 7.76
N ASP A 133 -5.77 8.11 6.48
CA ASP A 133 -4.37 8.18 6.06
C ASP A 133 -3.66 9.45 6.58
N ASP A 134 -4.35 10.60 6.55
CA ASP A 134 -3.83 11.86 7.10
C ASP A 134 -3.74 11.82 8.64
N ILE A 135 -4.71 11.21 9.33
CA ILE A 135 -4.66 10.99 10.78
C ILE A 135 -3.48 10.09 11.16
N TRP A 136 -3.22 9.02 10.40
CA TRP A 136 -2.08 8.12 10.62
C TRP A 136 -0.74 8.80 10.34
N TYR A 137 -0.68 9.68 9.35
CA TYR A 137 0.51 10.50 9.10
C TYR A 137 0.82 11.37 10.33
N TRP A 138 -0.16 12.08 10.87
CA TRP A 138 0.03 12.89 12.06
C TRP A 138 0.40 12.06 13.29
N ASP A 139 -0.18 10.86 13.42
CA ASP A 139 0.19 9.90 14.47
C ASP A 139 1.66 9.50 14.38
N GLU A 140 2.17 9.19 13.18
CA GLU A 140 3.59 8.88 12.94
C GLU A 140 4.51 10.07 13.26
N VAL A 141 4.11 11.28 12.88
CA VAL A 141 4.84 12.52 13.20
C VAL A 141 4.88 12.76 14.71
N LEU A 142 3.79 12.51 15.43
CA LEU A 142 3.68 12.74 16.87
C LEU A 142 4.33 11.62 17.71
N THR A 143 4.41 10.40 17.19
CA THR A 143 4.97 9.23 17.90
C THR A 143 6.47 9.38 18.16
N SER A 144 7.21 10.06 17.29
CA SER A 144 8.66 10.21 17.46
C SER A 144 9.15 11.65 17.29
N TYR A 145 10.12 12.04 18.12
CA TYR A 145 10.86 13.29 17.99
C TYR A 145 11.58 13.46 16.64
N PRO A 146 12.26 12.46 16.04
CA PRO A 146 12.90 12.65 14.74
C PRO A 146 11.89 12.94 13.62
N TYR A 147 10.72 12.29 13.59
CA TYR A 147 9.70 12.62 12.58
C TYR A 147 9.09 14.01 12.80
N SER A 148 8.89 14.43 14.04
CA SER A 148 8.48 15.81 14.37
C SER A 148 9.52 16.84 13.92
N PHE A 149 10.81 16.57 14.13
CA PHE A 149 11.90 17.42 13.67
C PHE A 149 11.95 17.50 12.13
N VAL A 150 11.81 16.37 11.44
CA VAL A 150 11.73 16.36 9.96
C VAL A 150 10.54 17.20 9.48
N TYR A 151 9.38 17.11 10.13
CA TYR A 151 8.21 17.94 9.80
C TYR A 151 8.46 19.44 10.04
N THR A 152 9.12 19.81 11.14
CA THR A 152 9.40 21.22 11.44
C THR A 152 10.41 21.81 10.47
N VAL A 153 11.41 21.02 10.06
CA VAL A 153 12.34 21.39 8.99
C VAL A 153 11.61 21.52 7.66
N GLN A 154 10.75 20.56 7.29
CA GLN A 154 9.98 20.60 6.05
C GLN A 154 9.07 21.83 5.94
N THR A 155 8.45 22.25 7.05
CA THR A 155 7.55 23.41 7.07
C THR A 155 8.25 24.74 7.35
N SER A 156 9.56 24.72 7.64
CA SER A 156 10.33 25.92 7.99
C SER A 156 10.33 27.03 6.91
N PRO A 157 10.43 26.76 5.59
CA PRO A 157 10.47 27.83 4.60
C PRO A 157 9.14 28.58 4.50
N LEU A 158 8.02 27.85 4.55
CA LEU A 158 6.68 28.45 4.55
C LEU A 158 6.43 29.28 5.81
N ARG A 159 6.91 28.80 6.97
CA ARG A 159 6.80 29.54 8.22
C ARG A 159 7.68 30.79 8.21
N MET A 160 8.88 30.71 7.65
CA MET A 160 9.76 31.86 7.47
C MET A 160 9.15 32.89 6.52
N TRP A 161 8.51 32.44 5.45
CA TRP A 161 7.76 33.31 4.53
C TRP A 161 6.60 34.03 5.22
N LYS A 162 5.73 33.28 5.95
CA LYS A 162 4.63 33.88 6.74
C LYS A 162 5.15 34.91 7.75
N TRP A 163 6.20 34.54 8.49
CA TRP A 163 6.84 35.45 9.43
C TRP A 163 7.42 36.68 8.74
N SER A 164 8.08 36.54 7.58
CA SER A 164 8.59 37.69 6.82
C SER A 164 7.48 38.61 6.32
N LYS A 165 6.33 38.03 5.93
CA LYS A 165 5.14 38.78 5.53
C LYS A 165 4.52 39.52 6.72
N GLU A 166 4.45 38.89 7.90
CA GLU A 166 3.98 39.52 9.14
C GLU A 166 4.90 40.67 9.55
N VAL A 167 6.22 40.45 9.53
CA VAL A 167 7.22 41.49 9.81
C VAL A 167 7.10 42.62 8.80
N TYR A 168 6.93 42.31 7.51
CA TYR A 168 6.69 43.31 6.47
C TYR A 168 5.41 44.11 6.72
N SER A 169 4.29 43.45 7.04
CA SER A 169 3.03 44.15 7.33
C SER A 169 3.09 45.02 8.60
N ASP A 170 3.76 44.55 9.65
CA ASP A 170 3.96 45.32 10.89
C ASP A 170 4.90 46.50 10.64
N SER A 171 6.01 46.31 9.92
CA SER A 171 6.93 47.40 9.58
C SER A 171 6.31 48.42 8.63
N VAL A 172 5.50 48.01 7.65
CA VAL A 172 4.70 48.93 6.81
C VAL A 172 3.66 49.66 7.66
N GLY A 173 2.98 48.99 8.58
CA GLY A 173 2.02 49.62 9.49
C GLY A 173 2.67 50.66 10.41
N ARG A 174 3.84 50.36 10.98
CA ARG A 174 4.64 51.30 11.77
C ARG A 174 5.14 52.48 10.94
N PHE A 175 5.61 52.21 9.72
CA PHE A 175 6.04 53.26 8.79
C PHE A 175 4.89 54.21 8.42
N GLN A 176 3.69 53.67 8.15
CA GLN A 176 2.49 54.47 7.87
C GLN A 176 2.03 55.31 9.07
N ARG A 177 2.18 54.81 10.31
CA ARG A 177 1.91 55.57 11.53
C ARG A 177 2.89 56.72 11.71
N LEU A 178 4.19 56.46 11.56
CA LEU A 178 5.21 57.51 11.64
C LEU A 178 5.03 58.58 10.57
N TYR A 179 4.72 58.18 9.32
CA TYR A 179 4.44 59.13 8.25
C TYR A 179 3.19 59.98 8.53
N ARG A 180 2.17 59.39 9.19
CA ARG A 180 0.98 60.12 9.64
C ARG A 180 1.31 61.12 10.76
N ASP A 181 2.11 60.71 11.74
CA ASP A 181 2.52 61.56 12.86
C ASP A 181 3.47 62.69 12.40
N GLU A 182 4.34 62.45 11.41
CA GLU A 182 5.23 63.47 10.84
C GLU A 182 4.44 64.51 10.03
N ILE A 183 3.41 64.10 9.26
CA ILE A 183 2.50 65.04 8.57
C ILE A 183 1.68 65.86 9.57
N LEU A 184 1.18 65.24 10.66
CA LEU A 184 0.43 65.93 11.70
C LEU A 184 1.32 66.89 12.51
N GLY A 185 2.55 66.50 12.83
CA GLY A 185 3.53 67.34 13.50
C GLY A 185 3.97 68.54 12.66
N GLN A 186 4.12 68.34 11.34
CA GLN A 186 4.45 69.42 10.42
C GLN A 186 3.25 70.35 10.17
N ALA A 187 2.01 69.86 10.29
CA ALA A 187 0.82 70.71 10.26
C ALA A 187 0.70 71.58 11.53
N SER A 188 1.05 71.05 12.71
CA SER A 188 1.07 71.84 13.96
C SER A 188 2.21 72.85 14.03
N GLU A 189 3.41 72.52 13.53
CA GLU A 189 4.54 73.48 13.48
C GLU A 189 4.28 74.64 12.51
N VAL A 190 3.48 74.43 11.45
CA VAL A 190 3.09 75.49 10.51
C VAL A 190 2.07 76.46 11.12
N GLU A 191 1.24 76.02 12.07
CA GLU A 191 0.37 76.92 12.84
C GLU A 191 1.15 77.74 13.88
N ASP A 192 2.11 77.14 14.61
CA ASP A 192 2.87 77.88 15.64
C ASP A 192 3.87 78.90 15.05
N VAL A 193 4.47 78.64 13.89
CA VAL A 193 5.41 79.57 13.23
C VAL A 193 4.70 80.72 12.51
N SER A 194 3.37 80.62 12.28
CA SER A 194 2.60 81.71 11.67
C SER A 194 2.34 82.91 12.59
N SER A 195 2.71 82.82 13.88
CA SER A 195 2.48 83.87 14.88
C SER A 195 3.70 84.74 15.20
N ALA A 196 4.88 84.49 14.61
CA ALA A 196 6.07 85.30 14.84
C ALA A 196 6.74 85.73 13.51
N GLN A 197 6.75 87.05 13.30
CA GLN A 197 7.60 87.78 12.36
C GLN A 197 7.06 87.99 10.94
N GLN A 198 6.13 88.95 10.83
CA GLN A 198 5.86 89.69 9.61
C GLN A 198 6.89 90.83 9.49
N ASP A 199 7.88 90.70 8.59
CA ASP A 199 8.39 91.83 7.80
C ASP A 199 9.42 91.42 6.73
N GLY A 200 9.16 91.87 5.50
CA GLY A 200 10.22 92.45 4.65
C GLY A 200 10.99 91.57 3.66
N SER A 201 10.48 91.53 2.42
CA SER A 201 11.22 91.56 1.14
C SER A 201 11.54 90.24 0.40
N GLY A 202 11.31 90.30 -0.91
CA GLY A 202 11.11 89.17 -1.82
C GLY A 202 12.36 88.42 -2.25
N ALA A 203 12.18 87.11 -2.47
CA ALA A 203 12.94 86.33 -3.45
C ALA A 203 12.16 85.09 -3.92
N ALA A 204 11.85 85.07 -5.21
CA ALA A 204 11.52 83.95 -6.10
C ALA A 204 11.12 82.58 -5.47
N ARG A 205 9.81 82.32 -5.39
CA ARG A 205 9.24 81.00 -5.10
C ARG A 205 9.25 80.13 -6.37
N LYS A 206 10.36 79.43 -6.63
CA LYS A 206 10.40 78.34 -7.65
C LYS A 206 9.59 77.13 -7.15
N PRO A 207 8.79 76.45 -8.00
CA PRO A 207 8.09 75.24 -7.62
C PRO A 207 9.11 74.10 -7.43
N LYS A 208 9.53 73.85 -6.18
CA LYS A 208 10.32 72.67 -5.79
C LYS A 208 9.41 71.44 -5.75
N GLY A 209 8.80 71.08 -6.88
CA GLY A 209 7.74 70.06 -6.94
C GLY A 209 8.19 68.62 -7.19
N PHE A 210 9.39 68.37 -7.72
CA PHE A 210 9.78 66.99 -8.09
C PHE A 210 11.25 66.60 -7.83
N LYS A 211 12.18 67.56 -7.76
CA LYS A 211 13.61 67.29 -7.50
C LYS A 211 13.96 67.07 -6.00
N ALA A 212 13.07 67.49 -5.09
CA ALA A 212 13.23 67.25 -3.64
C ALA A 212 12.76 65.84 -3.20
N LEU A 213 12.03 65.13 -4.07
CA LEU A 213 11.52 63.79 -3.79
C LEU A 213 12.61 62.70 -3.86
N TYR A 214 13.63 62.86 -4.71
CA TYR A 214 14.70 61.87 -4.82
C TYR A 214 15.56 61.71 -3.55
N PRO A 215 16.06 62.79 -2.90
CA PRO A 215 16.80 62.67 -1.65
C PRO A 215 15.91 62.37 -0.43
N SER A 216 14.62 62.70 -0.49
CA SER A 216 13.67 62.34 0.57
C SER A 216 13.36 60.85 0.50
N LEU A 217 13.04 60.29 -0.68
CA LEU A 217 12.82 58.86 -0.88
C LEU A 217 14.01 58.01 -0.39
N SER A 218 15.25 58.41 -0.68
CA SER A 218 16.42 57.68 -0.14
C SER A 218 16.51 57.73 1.39
N LYS A 219 16.11 58.85 2.03
CA LYS A 219 16.03 58.96 3.49
C LYS A 219 14.89 58.13 4.08
N HIS A 220 13.72 58.13 3.44
CA HIS A 220 12.57 57.30 3.82
C HIS A 220 12.88 55.80 3.69
N TRP A 221 13.62 55.39 2.65
CA TRP A 221 14.09 54.02 2.50
C TRP A 221 15.10 53.67 3.60
N LEU A 222 16.04 54.55 3.92
CA LEU A 222 17.00 54.32 5.01
C LEU A 222 16.30 54.17 6.37
N GLN A 223 15.27 54.99 6.63
CA GLN A 223 14.44 54.91 7.82
C GLN A 223 13.59 53.63 7.85
N PHE A 224 13.00 53.24 6.72
CA PHE A 224 12.30 51.96 6.60
C PHE A 224 13.23 50.77 6.85
N TYR A 225 14.42 50.75 6.25
CA TYR A 225 15.43 49.74 6.53
C TYR A 225 15.90 49.77 7.99
N GLY A 226 15.98 50.97 8.60
CA GLY A 226 16.23 51.15 10.02
C GLY A 226 15.16 50.50 10.90
N ILE A 227 13.87 50.72 10.57
CA ILE A 227 12.72 50.15 11.27
C ILE A 227 12.65 48.64 11.06
N VAL A 228 12.89 48.14 9.85
CA VAL A 228 12.93 46.70 9.57
C VAL A 228 14.10 46.07 10.34
N ARG A 229 15.28 46.67 10.30
CA ARG A 229 16.46 46.21 11.04
C ARG A 229 16.22 46.24 12.54
N GLN A 230 15.57 47.28 13.06
CA GLN A 230 15.23 47.41 14.47
C GLN A 230 14.15 46.39 14.86
N SER A 231 13.13 46.16 14.02
CA SER A 231 12.09 45.13 14.26
C SER A 231 12.64 43.70 14.21
N VAL A 232 13.67 43.45 13.40
CA VAL A 232 14.39 42.17 13.32
C VAL A 232 15.38 42.03 14.48
N ALA A 233 16.06 43.11 14.88
CA ALA A 233 16.99 43.13 16.00
C ALA A 233 16.28 43.01 17.37
N GLU A 234 15.15 43.70 17.56
CA GLU A 234 14.25 43.55 18.71
C GLU A 234 13.67 42.12 18.81
N ARG A 235 13.64 41.38 17.70
CA ARG A 235 13.23 39.97 17.62
C ARG A 235 14.40 38.98 17.46
N SER A 236 15.60 39.40 17.91
CA SER A 236 16.95 38.79 17.81
C SER A 236 17.12 37.36 17.27
N ILE A 237 18.16 37.15 16.46
CA ILE A 237 18.56 35.87 15.85
C ILE A 237 18.93 34.80 16.91
N ALA A 238 19.38 35.22 18.10
CA ALA A 238 19.64 34.32 19.23
C ALA A 238 18.34 33.77 19.84
N ASP A 239 17.29 34.59 19.90
CA ASP A 239 15.94 34.13 20.25
C ASP A 239 15.39 33.21 19.17
N ILE A 240 15.70 33.43 17.89
CA ILE A 240 15.33 32.54 16.78
C ILE A 240 15.97 31.15 16.95
N GLN A 241 17.24 31.04 17.33
CA GLN A 241 17.90 29.75 17.57
C GLN A 241 17.30 29.01 18.78
N ARG A 242 17.06 29.70 19.90
CA ARG A 242 16.33 29.13 21.05
C ARG A 242 14.87 28.79 20.69
N LYS A 243 14.24 29.57 19.80
CA LYS A 243 12.91 29.29 19.25
C LYS A 243 12.90 28.17 18.22
N ILE A 244 14.00 27.80 17.58
CA ILE A 244 14.01 26.67 16.63
C ILE A 244 13.83 25.34 17.37
N LEU A 245 14.41 25.20 18.57
CA LEU A 245 14.14 24.06 19.46
C LEU A 245 12.71 24.12 20.04
N SER A 246 12.24 25.30 20.50
CA SER A 246 10.83 25.44 20.93
C SER A 246 9.81 25.36 19.78
N ARG A 247 10.24 25.50 18.51
CA ARG A 247 9.41 25.31 17.31
C ARG A 247 9.09 23.86 17.03
N VAL A 248 9.85 22.90 17.57
CA VAL A 248 9.45 21.49 17.51
C VAL A 248 8.18 21.29 18.34
N ASP A 249 8.09 21.91 19.51
CA ASP A 249 6.89 21.85 20.35
C ASP A 249 5.72 22.62 19.74
N ILE A 250 5.97 23.78 19.13
CA ILE A 250 4.94 24.52 18.35
C ILE A 250 4.49 23.69 17.14
N GLY A 251 5.41 23.00 16.46
CA GLY A 251 5.08 22.11 15.35
C GLY A 251 4.27 20.90 15.80
N ARG A 252 4.54 20.36 16.98
CA ARG A 252 3.78 19.28 17.60
C ARG A 252 2.41 19.75 18.09
N SER A 253 2.29 20.95 18.65
CA SER A 253 0.99 21.50 19.06
C SER A 253 0.11 21.81 17.85
N GLU A 254 0.68 22.36 16.77
CA GLU A 254 -0.02 22.54 15.48
C GLU A 254 -0.43 21.19 14.88
N ALA A 255 0.46 20.19 14.88
CA ALA A 255 0.14 18.84 14.43
C ALA A 255 -0.98 18.19 15.26
N ARG A 256 -0.97 18.36 16.58
CA ARG A 256 -2.06 17.92 17.47
C ARG A 256 -3.36 18.63 17.16
N TYR A 257 -3.34 19.94 16.94
CA TYR A 257 -4.53 20.71 16.59
C TYR A 257 -5.13 20.24 15.26
N LYS A 258 -4.30 20.08 14.22
CA LYS A 258 -4.71 19.56 12.91
C LYS A 258 -5.24 18.13 13.01
N GLN A 259 -4.56 17.25 13.75
CA GLN A 259 -5.02 15.89 14.00
C GLN A 259 -6.36 15.87 14.73
N LYS A 260 -6.56 16.72 15.75
CA LYS A 260 -7.83 16.85 16.46
C LYS A 260 -8.95 17.30 15.52
N ARG A 261 -8.71 18.29 14.65
CA ARG A 261 -9.70 18.78 13.68
C ARG A 261 -10.08 17.70 12.65
N LEU A 262 -9.11 16.94 12.15
CA LEU A 262 -9.37 15.80 11.24
C LEU A 262 -10.12 14.65 11.94
N ARG A 263 -9.78 14.36 13.21
CA ARG A 263 -10.50 13.36 14.01
C ARG A 263 -11.94 13.77 14.25
N ARG A 264 -12.18 15.04 14.58
CA ARG A 264 -13.54 15.60 14.68
C ARG A 264 -14.27 15.47 13.35
N LEU A 265 -13.67 15.89 12.24
CA LEU A 265 -14.31 15.74 10.91
C LEU A 265 -14.70 14.29 10.64
N ARG A 266 -13.81 13.34 10.96
CA ARG A 266 -14.09 11.91 10.81
C ARG A 266 -15.25 11.46 11.71
N GLU A 267 -15.25 11.91 12.95
CA GLU A 267 -16.27 11.60 13.93
C GLU A 267 -17.63 12.16 13.50
N MET A 268 -17.71 13.40 13.01
CA MET A 268 -18.93 14.01 12.47
C MET A 268 -19.43 13.29 11.21
N THR A 269 -18.52 12.92 10.29
CA THR A 269 -18.90 12.14 9.11
C THR A 269 -19.39 10.75 9.49
N ALA A 270 -18.83 10.16 10.55
CA ALA A 270 -19.22 8.85 11.04
C ALA A 270 -20.56 8.91 11.78
N THR A 271 -20.80 9.90 12.62
CA THR A 271 -22.10 10.10 13.29
C THR A 271 -23.21 10.32 12.28
N GLY A 272 -22.99 11.20 11.28
CA GLY A 272 -23.94 11.37 10.18
C GLY A 272 -24.18 10.06 9.40
N LEU A 273 -23.14 9.25 9.18
CA LEU A 273 -23.28 7.93 8.58
C LEU A 273 -24.13 6.98 9.44
N GLY A 274 -23.92 6.99 10.76
CA GLY A 274 -24.65 6.16 11.71
C GLY A 274 -26.12 6.52 11.79
N VAL A 275 -26.44 7.82 11.87
CA VAL A 275 -27.81 8.34 11.81
C VAL A 275 -28.49 7.92 10.50
N LEU A 276 -27.80 8.01 9.36
CA LEU A 276 -28.34 7.55 8.08
C LEU A 276 -28.58 6.04 8.00
N LEU A 277 -27.79 5.23 8.71
CA LEU A 277 -27.93 3.77 8.70
C LEU A 277 -29.10 3.30 9.58
N ASP A 278 -29.33 3.97 10.70
CA ASP A 278 -30.32 3.55 11.69
C ASP A 278 -31.70 4.21 11.46
N GLU A 279 -31.73 5.51 11.16
CA GLU A 279 -32.96 6.29 10.97
C GLU A 279 -33.32 6.54 9.49
N GLY A 280 -32.34 6.47 8.58
CA GLY A 280 -32.52 6.95 7.20
C GLY A 280 -33.56 6.18 6.38
N LEU A 281 -33.44 4.85 6.25
CA LEU A 281 -34.32 4.02 5.40
C LEU A 281 -34.68 2.69 6.08
N ASN A 282 -34.93 2.73 7.39
CA ASN A 282 -35.32 1.54 8.14
C ASN A 282 -36.82 1.29 7.96
N PHE A 283 -37.19 0.61 6.87
CA PHE A 283 -38.54 0.08 6.68
C PHE A 283 -38.77 -1.03 7.71
N GLY A 284 -39.23 -0.67 8.90
CA GLY A 284 -39.67 -1.60 9.93
C GLY A 284 -40.88 -2.37 9.40
N ILE A 285 -40.70 -3.64 9.06
CA ILE A 285 -41.81 -4.49 8.63
C ILE A 285 -42.52 -4.94 9.90
N THR A 286 -43.51 -4.18 10.33
CA THR A 286 -44.70 -4.76 10.95
C THR A 286 -45.74 -4.93 9.86
N GLU A 287 -46.39 -6.09 9.82
CA GLU A 287 -47.39 -6.46 8.79
C GLU A 287 -48.64 -5.54 8.77
N GLU A 288 -48.67 -4.53 9.65
CA GLU A 288 -49.73 -3.52 9.82
C GLU A 288 -49.30 -2.11 9.39
N THR A 289 -48.24 -1.97 8.58
CA THR A 289 -47.75 -0.64 8.16
C THR A 289 -48.72 0.01 7.17
N ASN A 290 -49.26 1.18 7.54
CA ASN A 290 -50.15 1.96 6.67
C ASN A 290 -49.41 2.39 5.38
N SER A 291 -50.14 2.47 4.26
CA SER A 291 -49.61 2.86 2.95
C SER A 291 -48.98 4.26 2.90
N ASP A 292 -49.17 5.08 3.93
CA ASP A 292 -48.61 6.43 4.04
C ASP A 292 -47.38 6.53 4.95
N GLU A 293 -47.09 5.51 5.77
CA GLU A 293 -45.93 5.53 6.70
C GLU A 293 -44.60 5.51 5.93
N TRP A 294 -44.47 4.69 4.89
CA TRP A 294 -43.26 4.64 4.09
C TRP A 294 -43.06 5.91 3.25
N LYS A 295 -44.14 6.60 2.85
CA LYS A 295 -44.07 7.90 2.17
C LYS A 295 -43.49 8.97 3.11
N GLY A 296 -43.98 9.03 4.36
CA GLY A 296 -43.43 9.91 5.39
C GLY A 296 -41.99 9.56 5.78
N LEU A 297 -41.61 8.28 5.78
CA LEU A 297 -40.22 7.86 5.97
C LEU A 297 -39.32 8.35 4.82
N LEU A 298 -39.79 8.31 3.58
CA LEU A 298 -39.03 8.85 2.45
C LEU A 298 -38.82 10.36 2.58
N GLU A 299 -39.85 11.12 2.94
CA GLU A 299 -39.74 12.57 3.16
C GLU A 299 -38.70 12.89 4.25
N ARG A 300 -38.80 12.23 5.41
CA ARG A 300 -37.83 12.38 6.51
C ARG A 300 -36.42 11.97 6.08
N SER A 301 -36.27 10.89 5.30
CA SER A 301 -34.96 10.41 4.83
C SER A 301 -34.27 11.42 3.90
N VAL A 302 -35.03 12.10 3.04
CA VAL A 302 -34.50 13.12 2.12
C VAL A 302 -34.09 14.37 2.90
N ALA A 303 -34.89 14.78 3.87
CA ALA A 303 -34.54 15.88 4.77
C ALA A 303 -33.30 15.57 5.62
N LEU A 304 -33.21 14.35 6.18
CA LEU A 304 -32.03 13.87 6.89
C LEU A 304 -30.78 13.92 6.01
N MET A 305 -30.86 13.45 4.76
CA MET A 305 -29.74 13.51 3.82
C MET A 305 -29.27 14.94 3.55
N ASP A 306 -30.20 15.89 3.41
CA ASP A 306 -29.88 17.32 3.22
C ASP A 306 -29.22 17.93 4.45
N MET A 307 -29.86 17.76 5.61
CA MET A 307 -29.38 18.31 6.87
C MET A 307 -28.00 17.75 7.24
N ILE A 308 -27.76 16.46 7.03
CA ILE A 308 -26.46 15.83 7.31
C ILE A 308 -25.35 16.36 6.41
N LEU A 309 -25.62 16.57 5.11
CA LEU A 309 -24.62 17.17 4.21
C LEU A 309 -24.21 18.58 4.62
N GLN A 310 -25.13 19.34 5.21
CA GLN A 310 -24.84 20.70 5.68
C GLN A 310 -24.20 20.70 7.08
N SER A 311 -24.71 19.89 8.01
CA SER A 311 -24.32 19.88 9.42
C SER A 311 -22.93 19.28 9.65
N VAL A 312 -22.50 18.29 8.85
CA VAL A 312 -21.19 17.63 8.97
C VAL A 312 -20.01 18.59 8.74
N LEU A 313 -20.24 19.70 8.02
CA LEU A 313 -19.22 20.72 7.78
C LEU A 313 -18.95 21.62 9.01
N PHE A 314 -19.86 21.63 10.00
CA PHE A 314 -19.75 22.44 11.21
C PHE A 314 -19.01 21.69 12.35
N LEU A 315 -17.69 21.79 12.33
CA LEU A 315 -16.77 21.07 13.23
C LEU A 315 -16.69 21.59 14.68
N ASP A 316 -17.47 22.60 15.02
CA ASP A 316 -17.46 23.25 16.34
C ASP A 316 -18.57 22.72 17.28
N LEU A 317 -19.54 21.98 16.75
CA LEU A 317 -20.61 21.32 17.52
C LEU A 317 -20.08 20.08 18.26
N SER A 318 -20.67 19.77 19.41
CA SER A 318 -20.53 18.45 20.05
C SER A 318 -21.34 17.38 19.31
N VAL A 319 -21.07 16.09 19.58
CA VAL A 319 -21.77 15.00 18.87
C VAL A 319 -23.26 14.98 19.22
N SER A 320 -23.62 15.20 20.49
CA SER A 320 -25.01 15.29 20.92
C SER A 320 -25.70 16.53 20.35
N GLU A 321 -25.03 17.70 20.39
CA GLU A 321 -25.57 18.92 19.76
C GLU A 321 -25.77 18.77 18.25
N PHE A 322 -24.95 17.94 17.60
CA PHE A 322 -25.11 17.63 16.20
C PHE A 322 -26.30 16.72 15.94
N GLU A 323 -26.47 15.66 16.74
CA GLU A 323 -27.66 14.80 16.67
C GLU A 323 -28.92 15.64 16.89
N ASP A 324 -28.96 16.42 17.96
CA ASP A 324 -30.08 17.33 18.28
C ASP A 324 -30.33 18.34 17.15
N LYS A 325 -29.29 18.93 16.57
CA LYS A 325 -29.43 19.87 15.43
C LYS A 325 -29.93 19.19 14.16
N VAL A 326 -29.52 17.95 13.91
CA VAL A 326 -30.00 17.18 12.74
C VAL A 326 -31.46 16.80 12.93
N PHE A 327 -31.85 16.31 14.11
CA PHE A 327 -33.24 15.93 14.39
C PHE A 327 -34.17 17.15 14.45
N ALA A 328 -33.79 18.21 15.18
CA ALA A 328 -34.55 19.46 15.20
C ALA A 328 -34.65 20.08 13.80
N GLY A 329 -33.56 20.05 13.02
CA GLY A 329 -33.59 20.54 11.63
C GLY A 329 -34.47 19.75 10.68
N VAL A 330 -34.79 18.49 11.01
CA VAL A 330 -35.73 17.66 10.24
C VAL A 330 -37.17 17.85 10.73
N GLU A 331 -37.39 18.02 12.04
CA GLU A 331 -38.70 18.31 12.62
C GLU A 331 -39.19 19.73 12.28
N GLU A 332 -38.29 20.72 12.23
CA GLU A 332 -38.57 22.12 11.92
C GLU A 332 -38.51 22.43 10.41
N ASP A 333 -38.32 21.42 9.55
CA ASP A 333 -38.14 21.65 8.12
C ASP A 333 -39.42 22.28 7.52
N PRO A 334 -39.35 23.51 6.97
CA PRO A 334 -40.51 24.19 6.40
C PRO A 334 -41.13 23.39 5.24
N GLU A 335 -40.34 22.62 4.49
CA GLU A 335 -40.86 21.80 3.39
C GLU A 335 -41.59 20.54 3.91
N LEU A 336 -41.27 20.02 5.09
CA LEU A 336 -42.04 18.92 5.71
C LEU A 336 -43.30 19.44 6.40
N SER A 337 -43.20 20.53 7.16
CA SER A 337 -44.31 21.08 7.95
C SER A 337 -45.41 21.73 7.09
N ILE A 338 -45.06 22.47 6.04
CA ILE A 338 -46.04 23.13 5.14
C ILE A 338 -46.80 22.11 4.27
N HIS A 339 -46.21 20.96 3.94
CA HIS A 339 -46.82 19.94 3.08
C HIS A 339 -47.68 18.89 3.80
N ILE A 340 -47.63 18.86 5.14
CA ILE A 340 -48.53 18.04 5.97
C ILE A 340 -49.91 18.69 6.11
N GLU A 341 -49.99 20.03 6.17
CA GLU A 341 -51.23 20.75 6.51
C GLU A 341 -52.01 21.33 5.31
N ASP A 342 -51.37 21.74 4.19
CA ASP A 342 -52.04 22.55 3.15
C ASP A 342 -51.94 22.08 1.67
N SER A 343 -51.23 21.00 1.32
CA SER A 343 -50.97 20.60 -0.09
C SER A 343 -51.67 19.30 -0.54
N HIS A 344 -52.13 19.23 -1.80
CA HIS A 344 -52.73 18.00 -2.36
C HIS A 344 -51.73 16.83 -2.35
N PRO A 345 -52.17 15.58 -2.04
CA PRO A 345 -51.29 14.41 -1.94
C PRO A 345 -50.56 14.06 -3.26
N ALA A 346 -51.06 14.57 -4.40
CA ALA A 346 -50.48 14.41 -5.73
C ALA A 346 -49.26 15.32 -6.00
N GLU A 347 -49.01 16.36 -5.18
CA GLU A 347 -47.90 17.31 -5.35
C GLU A 347 -46.62 16.88 -4.60
N ARG A 348 -46.78 16.13 -3.50
CA ARG A 348 -45.70 15.64 -2.63
C ARG A 348 -44.55 14.92 -3.35
N PRO A 349 -44.77 13.97 -4.28
CA PRO A 349 -43.68 13.29 -4.97
C PRO A 349 -42.87 14.24 -5.88
N ALA A 350 -43.52 15.25 -6.47
CA ALA A 350 -42.84 16.23 -7.32
C ALA A 350 -41.91 17.16 -6.52
N VAL A 351 -42.32 17.57 -5.32
CA VAL A 351 -41.49 18.36 -4.40
C VAL A 351 -40.25 17.57 -3.98
N LEU A 352 -40.43 16.32 -3.56
CA LEU A 352 -39.30 15.44 -3.21
C LEU A 352 -38.36 15.21 -4.38
N ALA A 353 -38.89 15.01 -5.59
CA ALA A 353 -38.06 14.86 -6.79
C ALA A 353 -37.19 16.10 -7.06
N ARG A 354 -37.73 17.32 -6.86
CA ARG A 354 -36.99 18.58 -6.98
C ARG A 354 -35.92 18.73 -5.89
N ARG A 355 -36.24 18.36 -4.64
CA ARG A 355 -35.29 18.39 -3.53
C ARG A 355 -34.13 17.41 -3.76
N LEU A 356 -34.43 16.18 -4.16
CA LEU A 356 -33.43 15.19 -4.57
C LEU A 356 -32.56 15.69 -5.72
N LEU A 357 -33.15 16.35 -6.72
CA LEU A 357 -32.40 16.97 -7.81
C LEU A 357 -31.46 18.06 -7.29
N GLY A 358 -31.91 18.92 -6.38
CA GLY A 358 -31.09 19.93 -5.71
C GLY A 358 -29.92 19.33 -4.92
N LEU A 359 -30.17 18.25 -4.18
CA LEU A 359 -29.14 17.49 -3.44
C LEU A 359 -28.10 16.89 -4.37
N LEU A 360 -28.53 16.29 -5.49
CA LEU A 360 -27.63 15.69 -6.48
C LEU A 360 -26.82 16.73 -7.24
N GLN A 361 -27.40 17.90 -7.57
CA GLN A 361 -26.75 18.93 -8.37
C GLN A 361 -25.84 19.85 -7.56
N ARG A 362 -26.23 20.21 -6.34
CA ARG A 362 -25.51 21.21 -5.51
C ARG A 362 -24.98 20.61 -4.21
N GLY A 363 -25.80 19.89 -3.45
CA GLY A 363 -25.44 19.41 -2.10
C GLY A 363 -24.22 18.49 -2.09
N LEU A 364 -24.28 17.39 -2.83
CA LEU A 364 -23.20 16.39 -2.92
C LEU A 364 -21.87 16.95 -3.48
N PRO A 365 -21.83 17.66 -4.62
CA PRO A 365 -20.58 18.20 -5.13
C PRO A 365 -20.00 19.29 -4.22
N HIS A 366 -20.83 20.17 -3.63
CA HIS A 366 -20.37 21.18 -2.69
C HIS A 366 -19.74 20.53 -1.44
N HIS A 367 -20.42 19.56 -0.84
CA HIS A 367 -19.93 18.80 0.30
C HIS A 367 -18.59 18.11 -0.01
N ARG A 368 -18.46 17.49 -1.19
CA ARG A 368 -17.20 16.88 -1.64
C ARG A 368 -16.06 17.89 -1.69
N VAL A 369 -16.28 19.05 -2.31
CA VAL A 369 -15.24 20.11 -2.40
C VAL A 369 -14.89 20.62 -1.00
N ALA A 370 -15.89 20.96 -0.18
CA ALA A 370 -15.71 21.49 1.17
C ALA A 370 -14.91 20.54 2.08
N ILE A 371 -15.25 19.24 2.09
CA ILE A 371 -14.49 18.24 2.85
C ILE A 371 -13.07 18.07 2.31
N THR A 372 -12.89 18.04 0.98
CA THR A 372 -11.53 17.94 0.42
C THR A 372 -10.68 19.16 0.74
N ASP A 373 -11.27 20.35 0.83
CA ASP A 373 -10.56 21.57 1.19
C ASP A 373 -10.23 21.60 2.68
N LEU A 374 -11.17 21.21 3.57
CA LEU A 374 -10.91 21.04 5.00
C LEU A 374 -9.82 19.99 5.26
N ALA A 375 -9.86 18.87 4.54
CA ALA A 375 -8.86 17.81 4.58
C ALA A 375 -7.51 18.30 4.02
N ARG A 376 -7.47 19.12 2.96
CA ARG A 376 -6.21 19.70 2.45
C ARG A 376 -5.58 20.70 3.42
N GLN A 377 -6.39 21.49 4.12
CA GLN A 377 -5.91 22.49 5.08
C GLN A 377 -5.30 21.85 6.34
N HIS A 378 -5.91 20.77 6.84
CA HIS A 378 -5.51 20.11 8.09
C HIS A 378 -4.73 18.80 7.86
N GLY A 379 -4.74 18.27 6.65
CA GLY A 379 -4.09 17.02 6.24
C GLY A 379 -2.58 17.14 6.05
N ARG A 380 -2.00 16.10 5.46
CA ARG A 380 -0.56 16.02 5.24
C ARG A 380 -0.05 17.17 4.34
N PRO A 381 1.15 17.72 4.60
CA PRO A 381 1.72 18.76 3.75
C PRO A 381 1.93 18.24 2.31
N SER A 382 1.83 19.15 1.34
CA SER A 382 1.94 18.80 -0.09
C SER A 382 3.28 18.15 -0.42
N ARG A 383 3.34 17.38 -1.50
CA ARG A 383 4.55 16.66 -1.92
C ARG A 383 5.75 17.61 -2.11
N LEU A 384 5.50 18.81 -2.62
CA LEU A 384 6.53 19.84 -2.77
C LEU A 384 7.15 20.23 -1.42
N VAL A 385 6.32 20.39 -0.37
CA VAL A 385 6.79 20.71 0.99
C VAL A 385 7.53 19.52 1.63
N ARG A 386 7.19 18.28 1.27
CA ARG A 386 7.88 17.10 1.81
C ARG A 386 9.23 16.85 1.13
N TYR A 387 9.31 17.10 -0.17
CA TYR A 387 10.49 16.78 -0.99
C TYR A 387 11.37 17.98 -1.32
N TRP A 388 11.06 19.21 -0.88
CA TRP A 388 11.93 20.36 -1.17
C TRP A 388 13.34 20.19 -0.60
N LEU A 389 13.51 19.53 0.55
CA LEU A 389 14.84 19.37 1.16
C LEU A 389 15.70 18.38 0.37
N PRO A 390 15.22 17.16 0.05
CA PRO A 390 15.91 16.30 -0.92
C PRO A 390 16.06 16.93 -2.30
N ALA A 391 15.07 17.68 -2.80
CA ALA A 391 15.14 18.32 -4.11
C ALA A 391 16.15 19.46 -4.13
N ALA A 392 16.23 20.29 -3.08
CA ALA A 392 17.22 21.34 -2.94
C ALA A 392 18.62 20.75 -2.73
N ALA A 393 18.74 19.70 -1.91
CA ALA A 393 19.98 18.95 -1.77
C ALA A 393 20.41 18.33 -3.10
N LEU A 394 19.47 17.75 -3.87
CA LEU A 394 19.71 17.22 -5.21
C LEU A 394 20.01 18.31 -6.23
N LEU A 395 19.45 19.51 -6.14
CA LEU A 395 19.75 20.61 -7.05
C LEU A 395 21.14 21.19 -6.77
N VAL A 396 21.46 21.40 -5.49
CA VAL A 396 22.79 21.87 -5.06
C VAL A 396 23.85 20.81 -5.36
N SER A 397 23.56 19.54 -5.06
CA SER A 397 24.44 18.42 -5.40
C SER A 397 24.41 18.09 -6.89
N SER A 398 23.37 18.45 -7.65
CA SER A 398 23.34 18.20 -9.09
C SER A 398 24.43 18.98 -9.78
N SER A 399 24.77 20.18 -9.34
CA SER A 399 25.92 20.92 -9.88
C SER A 399 27.25 20.20 -9.64
N THR A 400 27.46 19.64 -8.44
CA THR A 400 28.70 18.92 -8.11
C THR A 400 28.75 17.51 -8.69
N ILE A 401 27.63 16.78 -8.66
CA ILE A 401 27.44 15.46 -9.27
C ILE A 401 27.62 15.59 -10.77
N LEU A 402 27.01 16.57 -11.44
CA LEU A 402 27.17 16.77 -12.87
C LEU A 402 28.61 17.12 -13.22
N ARG A 403 29.28 17.94 -12.40
CA ARG A 403 30.71 18.25 -12.58
C ARG A 403 31.61 17.02 -12.40
N ILE A 404 31.32 16.17 -11.43
CA ILE A 404 32.01 14.89 -11.22
C ILE A 404 31.72 13.93 -12.36
N LEU A 405 30.46 13.81 -12.78
CA LEU A 405 30.04 12.88 -13.82
C LEU A 405 30.65 13.26 -15.17
N ILE A 406 30.70 14.54 -15.51
CA ILE A 406 31.32 15.06 -16.74
C ILE A 406 32.85 14.98 -16.67
N ASN A 407 33.47 15.34 -15.55
CA ASN A 407 34.94 15.27 -15.43
C ASN A 407 35.49 13.85 -15.27
N ARG A 408 34.66 12.87 -14.89
CA ARG A 408 35.05 11.46 -14.69
C ARG A 408 34.27 10.48 -15.56
N GLN A 409 33.81 10.91 -16.74
CA GLN A 409 33.14 9.99 -17.68
C GLN A 409 34.03 8.81 -18.04
N ASP A 410 35.31 9.08 -18.31
CA ASP A 410 36.27 8.03 -18.66
C ASP A 410 36.49 7.06 -17.50
N ASP A 411 36.64 7.57 -16.26
CA ASP A 411 36.76 6.74 -15.05
C ASP A 411 35.51 5.90 -14.79
N ILE A 412 34.30 6.41 -15.08
CA ILE A 412 33.05 5.66 -14.89
C ILE A 412 32.92 4.56 -15.95
N VAL A 413 33.29 4.84 -17.19
CA VAL A 413 33.27 3.86 -18.28
C VAL A 413 34.30 2.77 -18.03
N THR A 414 35.50 3.10 -17.56
CA THR A 414 36.49 2.10 -17.15
C THR A 414 35.99 1.31 -15.95
N TRP A 415 35.43 1.94 -14.92
CA TRP A 415 34.91 1.22 -13.76
C TRP A 415 33.76 0.26 -14.10
N ILE A 416 32.86 0.62 -15.03
CA ILE A 416 31.80 -0.27 -15.51
C ILE A 416 32.39 -1.42 -16.33
N ARG A 417 33.36 -1.14 -17.19
CA ARG A 417 34.03 -2.16 -18.00
C ARG A 417 34.80 -3.13 -17.12
N ASP A 418 35.55 -2.62 -16.15
CA ASP A 418 36.34 -3.37 -15.18
C ASP A 418 35.46 -4.18 -14.23
N PHE A 419 34.32 -3.62 -13.80
CA PHE A 419 33.32 -4.37 -13.04
C PHE A 419 32.71 -5.50 -13.87
N GLY A 420 32.41 -5.23 -15.14
CA GLY A 420 31.89 -6.21 -16.08
C GLY A 420 32.88 -7.35 -16.35
N SER A 421 34.14 -7.04 -16.61
CA SER A 421 35.20 -8.05 -16.78
C SER A 421 35.45 -8.81 -15.48
N THR A 422 35.52 -8.14 -14.34
CA THR A 422 35.72 -8.80 -13.04
C THR A 422 34.56 -9.74 -12.70
N ALA A 423 33.31 -9.35 -12.98
CA ALA A 423 32.15 -10.21 -12.77
C ALA A 423 32.14 -11.42 -13.72
N HIS A 424 32.53 -11.21 -14.98
CA HIS A 424 32.72 -12.27 -15.96
C HIS A 424 33.81 -13.25 -15.51
N ASP A 425 35.00 -12.75 -15.19
CA ASP A 425 36.15 -13.55 -14.77
C ASP A 425 35.88 -14.28 -13.46
N PHE A 426 35.15 -13.66 -12.53
CA PHE A 426 34.69 -14.33 -11.32
C PHE A 426 33.76 -15.50 -11.65
N TRP A 427 32.75 -15.30 -12.51
CA TRP A 427 31.82 -16.36 -12.88
C TRP A 427 32.53 -17.52 -13.60
N PHE A 428 33.38 -17.21 -14.59
CA PHE A 428 34.08 -18.24 -15.35
C PHE A 428 35.14 -18.97 -14.53
N ASN A 429 36.06 -18.26 -13.88
CA ASN A 429 37.18 -18.89 -13.17
C ASN A 429 36.78 -19.57 -11.86
N TRP A 430 35.76 -19.06 -11.14
CA TRP A 430 35.42 -19.55 -9.80
C TRP A 430 34.14 -20.38 -9.73
N VAL A 431 33.28 -20.33 -10.76
CA VAL A 431 32.05 -21.14 -10.80
C VAL A 431 32.09 -22.11 -11.97
N VAL A 432 32.28 -21.63 -13.20
CA VAL A 432 32.17 -22.48 -14.41
C VAL A 432 33.35 -23.46 -14.53
N ASP A 433 34.58 -22.98 -14.46
CA ASP A 433 35.77 -23.80 -14.65
C ASP A 433 35.92 -24.89 -13.57
N PRO A 434 35.72 -24.60 -12.27
CA PRO A 434 35.75 -25.65 -11.24
C PRO A 434 34.63 -26.66 -11.42
N VAL A 435 33.40 -26.25 -11.77
CA VAL A 435 32.31 -27.19 -12.09
C VAL A 435 32.67 -28.05 -13.29
N ARG A 436 33.25 -27.46 -14.34
CA ARG A 436 33.68 -28.19 -15.55
C ARG A 436 34.79 -29.20 -15.23
N LYS A 437 35.74 -28.85 -14.37
CA LYS A 437 36.79 -29.77 -13.89
C LYS A 437 36.23 -30.90 -13.03
N ILE A 438 35.31 -30.60 -12.10
CA ILE A 438 34.64 -31.63 -11.28
C ILE A 438 33.83 -32.57 -12.15
N VAL A 439 33.00 -32.05 -13.07
CA VAL A 439 32.21 -32.86 -14.01
C VAL A 439 33.13 -33.65 -14.94
N GLY A 440 34.23 -33.06 -15.40
CA GLY A 440 35.25 -33.75 -16.19
C GLY A 440 35.86 -34.93 -15.43
N THR A 441 36.26 -34.73 -14.17
CA THR A 441 36.87 -35.77 -13.33
C THR A 441 35.89 -36.86 -12.91
N ILE A 442 34.61 -36.54 -12.70
CA ILE A 442 33.57 -37.54 -12.39
C ILE A 442 33.13 -38.31 -13.63
N ARG A 443 33.11 -37.66 -14.81
CA ARG A 443 32.68 -38.26 -16.07
C ARG A 443 33.78 -39.08 -16.77
N HIS A 444 35.06 -38.77 -16.53
CA HIS A 444 36.15 -39.64 -16.96
C HIS A 444 36.15 -40.90 -16.09
N ASP A 445 35.53 -41.95 -16.61
CA ASP A 445 35.63 -43.28 -16.04
C ASP A 445 37.11 -43.67 -15.93
N SER A 446 37.45 -44.17 -14.75
CA SER A 446 38.64 -44.89 -14.29
C SER A 446 39.29 -45.89 -15.26
N ASN A 447 38.71 -46.13 -16.45
CA ASN A 447 39.13 -47.14 -17.42
C ASN A 447 39.58 -46.61 -18.79
N SER A 448 39.55 -45.30 -19.04
CA SER A 448 39.77 -44.78 -20.39
C SER A 448 40.99 -43.87 -20.50
N GLU A 449 41.93 -44.31 -21.33
CA GLU A 449 43.10 -43.61 -21.88
C GLU A 449 44.43 -43.72 -21.09
N ILE A 450 44.56 -43.12 -19.90
CA ILE A 450 45.87 -43.10 -19.20
C ILE A 450 46.20 -44.43 -18.51
N ALA A 451 45.17 -45.09 -17.96
CA ALA A 451 45.30 -46.45 -17.45
C ALA A 451 45.46 -47.49 -18.57
N ILE A 452 45.15 -47.19 -19.84
CA ILE A 452 45.26 -48.18 -20.92
C ILE A 452 46.72 -48.33 -21.35
N MET A 453 47.47 -47.23 -21.48
CA MET A 453 48.91 -47.30 -21.81
C MET A 453 49.73 -47.93 -20.67
N SER A 454 49.46 -47.58 -19.41
CA SER A 454 50.16 -48.18 -18.27
C SER A 454 49.71 -49.61 -18.00
N ARG A 455 48.45 -49.97 -18.26
CA ARG A 455 47.99 -51.35 -18.04
C ARG A 455 48.44 -52.28 -19.15
N ASP A 456 48.57 -51.80 -20.38
CA ASP A 456 49.16 -52.58 -21.47
C ASP A 456 50.67 -52.73 -21.29
N SER A 457 51.39 -51.71 -20.82
CA SER A 457 52.81 -51.84 -20.44
C SER A 457 52.98 -52.79 -19.24
N LEU A 458 52.17 -52.62 -18.18
CA LEU A 458 52.17 -53.48 -17.01
C LEU A 458 51.82 -54.92 -17.34
N LYS A 459 50.87 -55.13 -18.27
CA LYS A 459 50.49 -56.47 -18.72
C LYS A 459 51.61 -57.10 -19.53
N ALA A 460 52.23 -56.36 -20.44
CA ALA A 460 53.38 -56.84 -21.20
C ALA A 460 54.57 -57.19 -20.29
N ASP A 461 54.85 -56.35 -19.29
CA ASP A 461 55.94 -56.57 -18.34
C ASP A 461 55.62 -57.71 -17.36
N ARG A 462 54.37 -57.87 -16.92
CA ARG A 462 53.93 -59.04 -16.11
C ARG A 462 54.00 -60.34 -16.90
N ASP A 463 53.57 -60.32 -18.17
CA ASP A 463 53.67 -61.48 -19.05
C ASP A 463 55.15 -61.83 -19.34
N SER A 464 56.03 -60.83 -19.44
CA SER A 464 57.49 -61.03 -19.54
C SER A 464 58.05 -61.67 -18.27
N LEU A 465 57.69 -61.15 -17.10
CA LEU A 465 58.09 -61.70 -15.80
C LEU A 465 57.60 -63.14 -15.63
N GLU A 466 56.35 -63.43 -16.00
CA GLU A 466 55.76 -64.76 -15.98
C GLU A 466 56.58 -65.75 -16.81
N ARG A 467 56.92 -65.40 -18.05
CA ARG A 467 57.73 -66.24 -18.92
C ARG A 467 59.11 -66.52 -18.33
N MET A 468 59.80 -65.50 -17.86
CA MET A 468 61.16 -65.67 -17.33
C MET A 468 61.21 -66.46 -16.02
N VAL A 469 60.22 -66.29 -15.12
CA VAL A 469 60.19 -67.01 -13.85
C VAL A 469 59.84 -68.48 -14.08
N VAL A 470 58.90 -68.76 -15.00
CA VAL A 470 58.56 -70.13 -15.40
C VAL A 470 59.76 -70.82 -16.06
N GLU A 471 60.44 -70.15 -16.98
CA GLU A 471 61.64 -70.69 -17.66
C GLU A 471 62.78 -70.93 -16.65
N PHE A 472 62.99 -70.00 -15.71
CA PHE A 472 63.96 -70.18 -14.63
C PHE A 472 63.64 -71.36 -13.71
N ALA A 473 62.36 -71.56 -13.39
CA ALA A 473 61.93 -72.68 -12.56
C ALA A 473 62.15 -74.03 -13.26
N ILE A 474 61.88 -74.11 -14.57
CA ILE A 474 62.10 -75.32 -15.39
C ILE A 474 63.59 -75.69 -15.43
N ASP A 475 64.47 -74.72 -15.62
CA ASP A 475 65.92 -74.96 -15.72
C ASP A 475 66.57 -75.28 -14.37
N ASN A 476 65.94 -74.89 -13.26
CA ASN A 476 66.43 -75.11 -11.89
C ASN A 476 65.38 -75.81 -10.99
N PRO A 477 65.01 -77.07 -11.28
CA PRO A 477 63.94 -77.78 -10.58
C PRO A 477 64.27 -78.05 -9.10
N ASP A 478 65.56 -78.27 -8.81
CA ASP A 478 66.09 -78.54 -7.47
C ASP A 478 65.87 -77.37 -6.49
N ILE A 479 65.76 -76.14 -6.99
CA ILE A 479 65.64 -74.92 -6.17
C ILE A 479 64.19 -74.43 -6.12
N ALA A 480 63.45 -74.59 -7.23
CA ALA A 480 62.09 -74.10 -7.34
C ALA A 480 61.07 -74.98 -6.57
N VAL A 481 61.19 -76.30 -6.69
CA VAL A 481 60.22 -77.27 -6.12
C VAL A 481 60.89 -78.27 -5.18
N GLY A 482 62.22 -78.43 -5.25
CA GLY A 482 62.97 -79.34 -4.38
C GLY A 482 62.96 -80.81 -4.85
N ASN A 483 62.53 -81.05 -6.08
CA ASN A 483 62.46 -82.35 -6.76
C ASN A 483 63.31 -82.33 -8.04
N SER A 484 63.73 -83.50 -8.54
CA SER A 484 64.60 -83.63 -9.73
C SER A 484 63.90 -83.44 -11.08
N SER A 485 62.57 -83.29 -11.11
CA SER A 485 61.79 -82.97 -12.32
C SER A 485 60.47 -82.28 -11.99
N ILE A 486 60.06 -81.30 -12.79
CA ILE A 486 58.82 -80.52 -12.59
C ILE A 486 57.66 -81.11 -13.41
N THR A 487 56.46 -81.17 -12.82
CA THR A 487 55.22 -81.60 -13.48
C THR A 487 54.43 -80.42 -14.05
N GLU A 488 53.69 -80.59 -15.15
CA GLU A 488 52.89 -79.53 -15.80
C GLU A 488 51.90 -78.81 -14.85
N PHE A 489 51.38 -79.51 -13.85
CA PHE A 489 50.53 -78.93 -12.81
C PHE A 489 51.26 -77.89 -11.94
N GLU A 490 52.53 -78.16 -11.60
CA GLU A 490 53.38 -77.28 -10.78
C GLU A 490 53.80 -76.04 -11.56
N ILE A 491 53.97 -76.15 -12.89
CA ILE A 491 54.19 -75.01 -13.78
C ILE A 491 52.98 -74.07 -13.78
N GLY A 492 51.76 -74.62 -13.81
CA GLY A 492 50.52 -73.85 -13.68
C GLY A 492 50.39 -73.14 -12.34
N GLU A 493 50.82 -73.78 -11.26
CA GLU A 493 50.84 -73.18 -9.92
C GLU A 493 51.85 -72.04 -9.81
N ILE A 494 53.07 -72.23 -10.32
CA ILE A 494 54.10 -71.18 -10.39
C ILE A 494 53.60 -70.00 -11.23
N ARG A 495 52.95 -70.27 -12.37
CA ARG A 495 52.35 -69.23 -13.21
C ARG A 495 51.31 -68.40 -12.45
N SER A 496 50.44 -69.04 -11.66
CA SER A 496 49.45 -68.33 -10.84
C SER A 496 50.12 -67.50 -9.74
N LYS A 497 51.11 -68.06 -9.05
CA LYS A 497 51.88 -67.36 -8.00
C LYS A 497 52.65 -66.16 -8.55
N VAL A 498 53.20 -66.26 -9.77
CA VAL A 498 53.90 -65.15 -10.43
C VAL A 498 52.92 -64.06 -10.87
N LYS A 499 51.69 -64.40 -11.28
CA LYS A 499 50.62 -63.41 -11.53
C LYS A 499 50.23 -62.63 -10.28
N GLU A 500 50.35 -63.25 -9.11
CA GLU A 500 50.19 -62.61 -7.80
C GLU A 500 51.45 -61.83 -7.36
N GLY A 501 52.53 -61.85 -8.15
CA GLY A 501 53.79 -61.14 -7.88
C GLY A 501 54.78 -61.91 -7.01
N ASP A 502 54.52 -63.19 -6.73
CA ASP A 502 55.39 -64.04 -5.95
C ASP A 502 56.52 -64.64 -6.81
N VAL A 503 57.75 -64.19 -6.57
CA VAL A 503 58.98 -64.68 -7.22
C VAL A 503 59.90 -65.42 -6.25
N THR A 504 59.35 -65.93 -5.15
CA THR A 504 60.09 -66.66 -4.10
C THR A 504 61.03 -67.75 -4.63
N PRO A 505 60.69 -68.56 -5.66
CA PRO A 505 61.61 -69.54 -6.23
C PRO A 505 62.91 -68.94 -6.77
N VAL A 506 62.82 -67.77 -7.41
CA VAL A 506 63.96 -67.05 -7.97
C VAL A 506 64.77 -66.36 -6.88
N LEU A 507 64.11 -65.83 -5.85
CA LEU A 507 64.78 -65.22 -4.70
C LEU A 507 65.62 -66.25 -3.91
N LYS A 508 65.13 -67.47 -3.73
CA LYS A 508 65.89 -68.55 -3.09
C LYS A 508 67.15 -68.90 -3.87
N ALA A 509 67.08 -68.92 -5.21
CA ALA A 509 68.24 -69.15 -6.05
C ALA A 509 69.22 -67.98 -6.00
N TYR A 510 68.73 -66.75 -6.08
CA TYR A 510 69.52 -65.54 -5.91
C TYR A 510 70.28 -65.52 -4.58
N GLU A 511 69.60 -65.77 -3.45
CA GLU A 511 70.21 -65.79 -2.11
C GLU A 511 71.29 -66.87 -1.97
N LYS A 512 71.05 -68.04 -2.56
CA LYS A 512 72.01 -69.16 -2.55
C LYS A 512 73.27 -68.82 -3.36
N ASP A 513 73.09 -68.29 -4.56
CA ASP A 513 74.19 -68.02 -5.48
C ASP A 513 74.96 -66.74 -5.13
N LEU A 514 74.32 -65.79 -4.43
CA LEU A 514 74.98 -64.61 -3.87
C LEU A 514 76.07 -64.97 -2.86
N ARG A 515 75.93 -66.10 -2.14
CA ARG A 515 76.95 -66.58 -1.20
C ARG A 515 78.25 -67.02 -1.91
N ARG A 516 78.19 -67.36 -3.21
CA ARG A 516 79.35 -67.76 -4.03
C ARG A 516 79.28 -67.06 -5.40
N PRO A 517 79.55 -65.75 -5.45
CA PRO A 517 79.18 -64.90 -6.59
C PRO A 517 79.90 -65.28 -7.89
N ILE A 518 81.17 -65.67 -7.81
CA ILE A 518 81.96 -66.01 -9.01
C ILE A 518 81.47 -67.32 -9.64
N VAL A 519 81.11 -68.31 -8.81
CA VAL A 519 80.65 -69.62 -9.30
C VAL A 519 79.22 -69.52 -9.86
N GLY A 520 78.33 -68.78 -9.18
CA GLY A 520 76.97 -68.53 -9.65
C GLY A 520 76.91 -67.70 -10.93
N ALA A 521 77.84 -66.76 -11.12
CA ALA A 521 77.93 -65.96 -12.35
C ALA A 521 78.42 -66.78 -13.55
N ILE A 522 79.40 -67.67 -13.36
CA ILE A 522 79.92 -68.55 -14.44
C ILE A 522 78.88 -69.59 -14.86
N ARG A 523 78.07 -70.08 -13.91
CA ARG A 523 76.98 -71.03 -14.19
C ARG A 523 75.77 -70.36 -14.86
N GLY A 524 75.63 -69.05 -14.73
CA GLY A 524 74.59 -68.22 -15.35
C GLY A 524 73.34 -67.99 -14.49
N ASP A 525 73.14 -68.79 -13.44
CA ASP A 525 71.94 -68.74 -12.58
C ASP A 525 71.83 -67.42 -11.78
N LEU A 526 72.97 -66.89 -11.30
CA LEU A 526 72.99 -65.62 -10.56
C LEU A 526 72.66 -64.42 -11.44
N VAL A 527 73.15 -64.39 -12.68
CA VAL A 527 72.90 -63.27 -13.62
C VAL A 527 71.42 -63.27 -14.02
N ARG A 528 70.84 -64.44 -14.29
CA ARG A 528 69.43 -64.57 -14.68
C ARG A 528 68.47 -64.25 -13.54
N SER A 529 68.75 -64.72 -12.32
CA SER A 529 67.94 -64.36 -11.15
C SER A 529 67.99 -62.87 -10.83
N LEU A 530 69.14 -62.21 -11.03
CA LEU A 530 69.28 -60.75 -10.91
C LEU A 530 68.49 -60.01 -12.00
N LEU A 531 68.53 -60.46 -13.26
CA LEU A 531 67.72 -59.88 -14.35
C LEU A 531 66.22 -60.01 -14.10
N ILE A 532 65.76 -61.15 -13.58
CA ILE A 532 64.37 -61.35 -13.18
C ILE A 532 63.99 -60.38 -12.05
N GLN A 533 64.89 -60.17 -11.08
CA GLN A 533 64.64 -59.23 -9.99
C GLN A 533 64.58 -57.78 -10.47
N VAL A 534 65.41 -57.39 -11.45
CA VAL A 534 65.29 -56.08 -12.10
C VAL A 534 63.94 -55.92 -12.81
N GLN A 535 63.48 -56.93 -13.56
CA GLN A 535 62.15 -56.86 -14.19
C GLN A 535 61.01 -56.84 -13.17
N LYS A 536 61.12 -57.57 -12.04
CA LYS A 536 60.17 -57.45 -10.94
C LYS A 536 60.14 -56.02 -10.38
N THR A 537 61.29 -55.42 -10.13
CA THR A 537 61.34 -54.03 -9.65
C THR A 537 60.75 -53.04 -10.66
N LYS A 538 60.88 -53.30 -11.97
CA LYS A 538 60.23 -52.50 -13.03
C LYS A 538 58.71 -52.61 -12.93
N VAL A 539 58.17 -53.83 -12.84
CA VAL A 539 56.72 -54.07 -12.67
C VAL A 539 56.20 -53.42 -11.38
N ASP A 540 56.88 -53.63 -10.25
CA ASP A 540 56.45 -53.08 -8.96
C ASP A 540 56.48 -51.54 -8.97
N LEU A 541 57.49 -50.94 -9.62
CA LEU A 541 57.58 -49.50 -9.81
C LEU A 541 56.46 -48.98 -10.72
N GLU A 542 56.17 -49.65 -11.84
CA GLU A 542 55.07 -49.25 -12.74
C GLU A 542 53.70 -49.36 -12.04
N VAL A 543 53.48 -50.38 -11.19
CA VAL A 543 52.25 -50.51 -10.38
C VAL A 543 52.17 -49.38 -9.35
N ALA A 544 53.26 -49.07 -8.67
CA ALA A 544 53.32 -47.97 -7.70
C ALA A 544 53.07 -46.61 -8.37
N ILE A 545 53.66 -46.37 -9.54
CA ILE A 545 53.44 -45.15 -10.32
C ILE A 545 51.97 -45.04 -10.74
N SER A 546 51.35 -46.14 -11.19
CA SER A 546 49.93 -46.16 -11.52
C SER A 546 49.04 -45.90 -10.30
N GLY A 547 49.43 -46.38 -9.11
CA GLY A 547 48.73 -46.09 -7.85
C GLY A 547 48.85 -44.61 -7.43
N ILE A 548 50.01 -43.99 -7.66
CA ILE A 548 50.22 -42.56 -7.40
C ILE A 548 49.34 -41.70 -8.31
N ASP A 549 49.22 -42.04 -9.60
CA ASP A 549 48.35 -41.32 -10.54
C ASP A 549 46.88 -41.37 -10.09
N ALA A 550 46.40 -42.54 -9.66
CA ALA A 550 45.06 -42.69 -9.10
C ALA A 550 44.85 -41.84 -7.82
N LEU A 551 45.86 -41.72 -6.96
CA LEU A 551 45.82 -40.87 -5.77
C LEU A 551 45.81 -39.38 -6.13
N LEU A 552 46.64 -38.94 -7.08
CA LEU A 552 46.64 -37.55 -7.55
C LEU A 552 45.29 -37.18 -8.17
N LYS A 553 44.68 -38.11 -8.91
CA LYS A 553 43.34 -37.90 -9.49
C LYS A 553 42.25 -37.82 -8.42
N SER A 554 42.32 -38.65 -7.38
CA SER A 554 41.42 -38.59 -6.23
C SER A 554 41.54 -37.25 -5.47
N GLN A 555 42.76 -36.73 -5.32
CA GLN A 555 43.01 -35.45 -4.67
C GLN A 555 42.59 -34.25 -5.54
N GLU A 556 42.66 -34.37 -6.87
CA GLU A 556 42.19 -33.33 -7.80
C GLU A 556 40.70 -33.00 -7.59
N LEU A 557 39.88 -34.00 -7.28
CA LEU A 557 38.45 -33.82 -6.99
C LEU A 557 38.24 -33.05 -5.68
N VAL A 558 39.01 -33.37 -4.63
CA VAL A 558 38.98 -32.65 -3.35
C VAL A 558 39.42 -31.19 -3.55
N PHE A 559 40.51 -30.95 -4.28
CA PHE A 559 40.95 -29.60 -4.63
C PHE A 559 39.93 -28.84 -5.48
N GLY A 560 39.22 -29.54 -6.38
CA GLY A 560 38.11 -28.97 -7.16
C GLY A 560 36.96 -28.49 -6.28
N PHE A 561 36.51 -29.30 -5.31
CA PHE A 561 35.44 -28.91 -4.39
C PHE A 561 35.86 -27.79 -3.42
N VAL A 562 37.10 -27.82 -2.92
CA VAL A 562 37.64 -26.76 -2.07
C VAL A 562 37.74 -25.43 -2.84
N GLY A 563 38.15 -25.47 -4.11
CA GLY A 563 38.18 -24.28 -4.97
C GLY A 563 36.81 -23.72 -5.36
N LEU A 564 35.79 -24.57 -5.49
CA LEU A 564 34.41 -24.19 -5.82
C LEU A 564 33.68 -23.51 -4.65
N THR A 565 33.94 -23.95 -3.41
CA THR A 565 33.17 -23.55 -2.22
C THR A 565 33.13 -22.03 -1.99
N PRO A 566 34.25 -21.28 -2.06
CA PRO A 566 34.22 -19.82 -1.92
C PRO A 566 33.38 -19.11 -2.99
N GLY A 567 33.45 -19.56 -4.25
CA GLY A 567 32.72 -18.94 -5.36
C GLY A 567 31.20 -19.08 -5.24
N VAL A 568 30.73 -20.25 -4.79
CA VAL A 568 29.31 -20.52 -4.53
C VAL A 568 28.80 -19.69 -3.34
N LEU A 569 29.58 -19.61 -2.26
CA LEU A 569 29.19 -18.85 -1.06
C LEU A 569 29.05 -17.36 -1.36
N VAL A 570 30.01 -16.78 -2.09
CA VAL A 570 29.93 -15.37 -2.53
C VAL A 570 28.74 -15.15 -3.46
N SER A 571 28.49 -16.03 -4.41
CA SER A 571 27.35 -15.92 -5.34
C SER A 571 26.00 -15.95 -4.62
N ILE A 572 25.85 -16.85 -3.64
CA ILE A 572 24.65 -16.93 -2.80
C ILE A 572 24.51 -15.67 -1.93
N GLY A 573 25.62 -15.18 -1.35
CA GLY A 573 25.63 -13.95 -0.55
C GLY A 573 25.18 -12.73 -1.35
N VAL A 574 25.70 -12.57 -2.58
CA VAL A 574 25.30 -11.48 -3.50
C VAL A 574 23.83 -11.62 -3.88
N PHE A 575 23.36 -12.83 -4.22
CA PHE A 575 21.97 -13.07 -4.56
C PHE A 575 21.02 -12.76 -3.39
N GLN A 576 21.36 -13.19 -2.17
CA GLN A 576 20.58 -12.88 -0.97
C GLN A 576 20.59 -11.39 -0.64
N TYR A 577 21.73 -10.72 -0.78
CA TYR A 577 21.85 -9.28 -0.60
C TYR A 577 20.95 -8.53 -1.59
N LEU A 578 21.00 -8.88 -2.88
CA LEU A 578 20.16 -8.29 -3.92
C LEU A 578 18.67 -8.52 -3.61
N ARG A 579 18.29 -9.76 -3.29
CA ARG A 579 16.91 -10.10 -2.93
C ARG A 579 16.43 -9.33 -1.70
N THR A 580 17.30 -9.12 -0.71
CA THR A 580 16.98 -8.39 0.52
C THR A 580 16.85 -6.89 0.27
N VAL A 581 17.75 -6.28 -0.51
CA VAL A 581 17.70 -4.84 -0.83
C VAL A 581 16.49 -4.50 -1.70
N PHE A 582 16.21 -5.31 -2.73
CA PHE A 582 15.04 -5.11 -3.60
C PHE A 582 13.73 -5.54 -2.94
N GLY A 583 13.74 -6.61 -2.14
CA GLY A 583 12.57 -7.14 -1.42
C GLY A 583 12.17 -6.34 -0.17
N SER A 584 13.14 -5.71 0.51
CA SER A 584 12.94 -4.91 1.74
C SER A 584 11.86 -3.84 1.57
N ARG A 585 11.82 -3.16 0.41
CA ARG A 585 10.81 -2.11 0.16
C ARG A 585 9.39 -2.65 0.06
N ARG A 586 9.20 -3.86 -0.48
CA ARG A 586 7.88 -4.51 -0.55
C ARG A 586 7.49 -5.04 0.83
N GLY A 587 8.40 -5.71 1.54
CA GLY A 587 8.18 -6.21 2.90
C GLY A 587 7.87 -5.11 3.91
N LEU A 588 8.58 -3.97 3.87
CA LEU A 588 8.31 -2.82 4.75
C LEU A 588 6.93 -2.20 4.50
N ARG A 589 6.48 -2.13 3.24
CA ARG A 589 5.13 -1.63 2.91
C ARG A 589 4.05 -2.58 3.41
N GLN A 590 4.24 -3.89 3.22
CA GLN A 590 3.31 -4.91 3.68
C GLN A 590 3.23 -4.94 5.21
N GLY A 591 4.38 -4.88 5.90
CA GLY A 591 4.43 -4.81 7.37
C GLY A 591 3.77 -3.55 7.94
N ARG A 592 3.88 -2.41 7.25
CA ARG A 592 3.12 -1.20 7.62
C ARG A 592 1.61 -1.39 7.46
N ARG A 593 1.15 -2.06 6.39
CA ARG A 593 -0.28 -2.36 6.20
C ARG A 593 -0.81 -3.29 7.29
N VAL A 594 -0.11 -4.37 7.61
CA VAL A 594 -0.47 -5.29 8.71
C VAL A 594 -0.56 -4.55 10.04
N ARG A 595 0.44 -3.74 10.39
CA ARG A 595 0.40 -2.93 11.63
C ARG A 595 -0.77 -1.94 11.65
N ARG A 596 -1.18 -1.41 10.50
CA ARG A 596 -2.39 -0.57 10.39
C ARG A 596 -3.65 -1.40 10.58
N SER A 597 -3.76 -2.58 9.94
CA SER A 597 -4.92 -3.48 10.08
C SER A 597 -5.13 -3.90 11.54
N VAL A 598 -4.06 -4.30 12.24
CA VAL A 598 -4.13 -4.65 13.67
C VAL A 598 -4.56 -3.46 14.54
N ARG A 599 -4.08 -2.24 14.22
CA ARG A 599 -4.53 -1.03 14.94
C ARG A 599 -6.00 -0.72 14.71
N VAL A 600 -6.51 -0.92 13.49
CA VAL A 600 -7.93 -0.75 13.17
C VAL A 600 -8.77 -1.81 13.90
N LEU A 601 -8.34 -3.07 13.89
CA LEU A 601 -9.01 -4.14 14.62
C LEU A 601 -9.08 -3.86 16.13
N ARG A 602 -8.00 -3.35 16.73
CA ARG A 602 -7.98 -2.92 18.14
C ARG A 602 -8.91 -1.72 18.39
N LYS A 603 -9.06 -0.81 17.43
CA LYS A 603 -10.02 0.29 17.57
C LYS A 603 -11.45 -0.23 17.51
N ILE A 604 -11.76 -1.17 16.62
CA ILE A 604 -13.08 -1.82 16.55
C ILE A 604 -13.39 -2.52 17.88
N ASP A 605 -12.44 -3.30 18.41
CA ASP A 605 -12.55 -3.93 19.74
C ASP A 605 -12.86 -2.93 20.85
N ARG A 606 -12.13 -1.80 20.86
CA ARG A 606 -12.36 -0.73 21.83
C ARG A 606 -13.74 -0.08 21.64
N ILE A 607 -14.15 0.23 20.41
CA ILE A 607 -15.46 0.83 20.12
C ILE A 607 -16.57 -0.11 20.59
N LEU A 608 -16.49 -1.41 20.28
CA LEU A 608 -17.49 -2.40 20.69
C LEU A 608 -17.52 -2.60 22.22
N SER A 609 -16.38 -2.48 22.90
CA SER A 609 -16.29 -2.62 24.36
C SER A 609 -16.72 -1.36 25.11
N GLU A 610 -16.54 -0.18 24.52
CA GLU A 610 -16.85 1.14 25.11
C GLU A 610 -18.24 1.63 24.70
N ALA A 611 -18.88 1.00 23.71
CA ALA A 611 -20.19 1.38 23.17
C ALA A 611 -21.25 1.39 24.27
N THR A 612 -21.87 2.55 24.48
CA THR A 612 -23.03 2.68 25.36
C THR A 612 -24.25 2.08 24.66
N THR A 613 -24.78 1.00 25.20
CA THR A 613 -25.98 0.35 24.70
C THR A 613 -27.19 1.24 24.95
N SER A 614 -27.92 1.64 23.91
CA SER A 614 -29.24 2.24 24.08
C SER A 614 -30.24 1.20 24.61
N GLN A 615 -31.43 1.63 25.02
CA GLN A 615 -32.49 0.84 25.70
C GLN A 615 -32.85 -0.49 24.99
N ASN A 616 -32.52 -0.64 23.70
CA ASN A 616 -32.78 -1.84 22.88
C ASN A 616 -31.54 -2.72 22.61
N ASN A 617 -30.44 -2.58 23.35
CA ASN A 617 -29.16 -3.29 23.09
C ASN A 617 -28.55 -2.96 21.70
N ILE A 618 -28.91 -1.79 21.16
CA ILE A 618 -28.40 -1.22 19.91
C ILE A 618 -27.31 -0.19 20.25
N ILE A 619 -26.27 -0.15 19.42
CA ILE A 619 -25.13 0.76 19.55
C ILE A 619 -25.59 2.19 19.25
N SER A 620 -25.09 3.20 19.99
CA SER A 620 -25.29 4.62 19.66
C SER A 620 -24.96 4.91 18.19
N TYR A 621 -25.71 5.83 17.55
CA TYR A 621 -25.50 6.24 16.16
C TYR A 621 -24.03 6.57 15.87
N ARG A 622 -23.38 7.32 16.77
CA ARG A 622 -21.95 7.63 16.72
C ARG A 622 -21.08 6.40 16.57
N ASP A 623 -21.23 5.44 17.49
CA ASP A 623 -20.35 4.29 17.59
C ASP A 623 -20.64 3.29 16.46
N HIS A 624 -21.89 3.18 16.02
CA HIS A 624 -22.27 2.39 14.85
C HIS A 624 -21.64 2.94 13.58
N GLY A 625 -21.76 4.25 13.34
CA GLY A 625 -21.13 4.91 12.21
C GLY A 625 -19.62 4.78 12.22
N LEU A 626 -18.98 4.95 13.39
CA LEU A 626 -17.53 4.74 13.55
C LEU A 626 -17.12 3.30 13.26
N LEU A 627 -17.92 2.31 13.67
CA LEU A 627 -17.67 0.91 13.35
C LEU A 627 -17.70 0.68 11.85
N VAL A 628 -18.72 1.15 11.13
CA VAL A 628 -18.82 1.00 9.67
C VAL A 628 -17.63 1.69 8.97
N CYS A 629 -17.21 2.84 9.48
CA CYS A 629 -16.01 3.54 9.00
C CYS A 629 -14.73 2.70 9.18
N GLU A 630 -14.52 2.11 10.36
CA GLU A 630 -13.32 1.31 10.64
C GLU A 630 -13.32 -0.02 9.87
N VAL A 631 -14.48 -0.67 9.73
CA VAL A 631 -14.66 -1.86 8.87
C VAL A 631 -14.31 -1.53 7.42
N HIS A 632 -14.78 -0.39 6.89
CA HIS A 632 -14.46 0.05 5.54
C HIS A 632 -12.95 0.29 5.36
N VAL A 633 -12.29 0.91 6.33
CA VAL A 633 -10.83 1.10 6.33
C VAL A 633 -10.10 -0.24 6.40
N LEU A 634 -10.57 -1.17 7.25
CA LEU A 634 -9.98 -2.50 7.39
C LEU A 634 -10.03 -3.28 6.08
N ARG A 635 -11.16 -3.21 5.37
CA ARG A 635 -11.34 -3.79 4.04
C ARG A 635 -10.34 -3.24 3.01
N GLY A 636 -10.15 -1.92 3.00
CA GLY A 636 -9.15 -1.29 2.12
C GLY A 636 -7.71 -1.69 2.44
N LEU A 637 -7.41 -2.01 3.70
CA LEU A 637 -6.09 -2.49 4.14
C LEU A 637 -5.88 -3.99 3.90
N ALA A 638 -6.95 -4.79 3.91
CA ALA A 638 -6.90 -6.23 3.64
C ALA A 638 -6.37 -6.53 2.23
N HIS A 639 -6.71 -5.66 1.27
CA HIS A 639 -6.25 -5.77 -0.10
C HIS A 639 -4.72 -5.69 -0.21
N GLY A 640 -4.08 -6.83 -0.50
CA GLY A 640 -2.62 -6.99 -0.58
C GLY A 640 -1.92 -7.29 0.75
N VAL A 641 -2.67 -7.52 1.83
CA VAL A 641 -2.15 -8.11 3.09
C VAL A 641 -2.39 -9.62 3.11
N LEU A 642 -3.60 -10.05 2.73
CA LEU A 642 -4.03 -11.45 2.72
C LEU A 642 -3.91 -12.07 1.30
N PRO A 643 -3.71 -13.40 1.19
CA PRO A 643 -3.91 -14.13 -0.06
C PRO A 643 -5.36 -14.02 -0.53
N GLY A 644 -5.61 -14.06 -1.85
CA GLY A 644 -6.93 -13.75 -2.42
C GLY A 644 -8.08 -14.65 -1.97
N ASP A 645 -7.82 -15.91 -1.63
CA ASP A 645 -8.85 -16.85 -1.14
C ASP A 645 -9.28 -16.50 0.30
N VAL A 646 -8.29 -16.30 1.17
CA VAL A 646 -8.48 -15.87 2.57
C VAL A 646 -9.06 -14.44 2.65
N GLU A 647 -8.74 -13.58 1.67
CA GLU A 647 -9.29 -12.23 1.59
C GLU A 647 -10.81 -12.25 1.44
N LYS A 648 -11.39 -13.22 0.72
CA LYS A 648 -12.84 -13.33 0.55
C LYS A 648 -13.53 -13.70 1.86
N GLU A 649 -13.04 -14.75 2.52
CA GLU A 649 -13.54 -15.19 3.83
C GLU A 649 -13.41 -14.06 4.88
N PHE A 650 -12.28 -13.34 4.86
CA PHE A 650 -12.07 -12.21 5.74
C PHE A 650 -13.07 -11.08 5.50
N ILE A 651 -13.38 -10.78 4.24
CA ILE A 651 -14.37 -9.76 3.90
C ILE A 651 -15.76 -10.18 4.35
N GLU A 652 -16.13 -11.46 4.19
CA GLU A 652 -17.41 -11.99 4.67
C GLU A 652 -17.55 -11.85 6.19
N ASP A 653 -16.49 -12.20 6.94
CA ASP A 653 -16.45 -12.05 8.39
C ASP A 653 -16.51 -10.57 8.82
N VAL A 654 -15.81 -9.69 8.09
CA VAL A 654 -15.79 -8.25 8.36
C VAL A 654 -17.14 -7.60 8.01
N ASP A 655 -17.84 -8.07 6.98
CA ASP A 655 -19.19 -7.61 6.64
C ASP A 655 -20.21 -8.07 7.72
N GLU A 656 -19.97 -9.18 8.43
CA GLU A 656 -20.77 -9.56 9.61
C GLU A 656 -20.65 -8.55 10.76
N LEU A 657 -19.47 -7.92 10.94
CA LEU A 657 -19.29 -6.86 11.95
C LEU A 657 -20.15 -5.63 11.66
N ALA A 658 -20.33 -5.28 10.38
CA ALA A 658 -21.06 -4.08 9.98
C ALA A 658 -22.58 -4.26 9.89
N ASN A 659 -23.09 -5.49 9.97
CA ASN A 659 -24.54 -5.72 9.97
C ASN A 659 -25.17 -5.27 11.30
N LEU A 660 -26.42 -4.78 11.23
CA LEU A 660 -27.28 -4.33 12.33
C LEU A 660 -27.76 -5.51 13.23
N LYS A 661 -26.85 -6.39 13.65
CA LYS A 661 -27.10 -7.45 14.62
C LYS A 661 -26.73 -6.95 16.02
N GLY A 662 -27.27 -7.60 17.05
CA GLY A 662 -26.92 -7.27 18.44
C GLY A 662 -25.41 -7.33 18.71
N ILE A 663 -24.94 -6.49 19.64
CA ILE A 663 -23.52 -6.29 19.98
C ILE A 663 -22.80 -7.61 20.26
N GLN A 664 -23.49 -8.56 20.90
CA GLN A 664 -22.96 -9.89 21.21
C GLN A 664 -22.56 -10.70 19.97
N VAL A 665 -23.30 -10.56 18.86
CA VAL A 665 -22.97 -11.23 17.59
C VAL A 665 -21.76 -10.57 16.95
N GLN A 666 -21.67 -9.24 16.99
CA GLN A 666 -20.53 -8.49 16.47
C GLN A 666 -19.25 -8.77 17.27
N MET A 667 -19.33 -8.87 18.60
CA MET A 667 -18.19 -9.26 19.43
C MET A 667 -17.69 -10.68 19.10
N LYS A 668 -18.59 -11.65 18.92
CA LYS A 668 -18.22 -13.01 18.50
C LYS A 668 -17.58 -13.05 17.11
N ALA A 669 -18.09 -12.27 16.16
CA ALA A 669 -17.48 -12.13 14.84
C ALA A 669 -16.07 -11.53 14.93
N LEU A 670 -15.85 -10.55 15.83
CA LEU A 670 -14.53 -9.97 16.06
C LEU A 670 -13.55 -10.99 16.64
N GLU A 671 -14.00 -11.82 17.59
CA GLU A 671 -13.18 -12.90 18.14
C GLU A 671 -12.83 -13.95 17.09
N ARG A 672 -13.78 -14.32 16.23
CA ARG A 672 -13.56 -15.22 15.08
C ARG A 672 -12.47 -14.66 14.16
N ILE A 673 -12.56 -13.38 13.81
CA ILE A 673 -11.54 -12.72 12.97
C ILE A 673 -10.17 -12.70 13.66
N ARG A 674 -10.13 -12.39 14.96
CA ARG A 674 -8.87 -12.34 15.71
C ARG A 674 -8.19 -13.70 15.76
N TRP A 675 -8.95 -14.78 15.89
CA TRP A 675 -8.42 -16.14 15.94
C TRP A 675 -8.05 -16.67 14.55
N ALA A 676 -8.97 -16.63 13.59
CA ALA A 676 -8.79 -17.21 12.26
C ALA A 676 -7.66 -16.54 11.46
N TYR A 677 -7.53 -15.22 11.56
CA TYR A 677 -6.53 -14.46 10.79
C TYR A 677 -5.29 -14.08 11.59
N ALA A 678 -5.11 -14.64 12.80
CA ALA A 678 -3.97 -14.38 13.67
C ALA A 678 -2.64 -14.68 12.96
N GLU A 679 -2.56 -15.75 12.18
CA GLU A 679 -1.33 -16.17 11.52
C GLU A 679 -0.83 -15.09 10.55
N TRP A 680 -1.69 -14.57 9.67
CA TRP A 680 -1.32 -13.55 8.70
C TRP A 680 -1.12 -12.16 9.30
N LEU A 681 -1.84 -11.85 10.39
CA LEU A 681 -1.70 -10.58 11.11
C LEU A 681 -0.48 -10.57 12.06
N SER A 682 0.05 -11.75 12.45
CA SER A 682 1.21 -11.89 13.35
C SER A 682 2.53 -12.18 12.63
N ARG A 683 2.52 -12.77 11.42
CA ARG A 683 3.71 -13.22 10.66
C ARG A 683 4.71 -12.13 10.20
N MET A 684 4.52 -10.86 10.59
CA MET A 684 5.42 -9.75 10.22
C MET A 684 5.95 -8.97 11.44
N ARG A 685 6.21 -9.69 12.55
CA ARG A 685 6.99 -9.14 13.66
C ARG A 685 8.48 -9.12 13.35
#